data_AF-A0AAW8XJI2-F1
#
_entry.id   AF-A0AAW8XJI2-F1
#
_cell.length_a   1.000
_cell.length_b   1.000
_cell.length_c   1.000
_cell.angle_alpha   90.00
_cell.angle_beta   90.00
_cell.angle_gamma   90.00
#
_symmetry.space_group_name_H-M   'P 1'
#
loop_
_entity.id
_entity.type
_entity.pdbx_description
1 polymer ?
#
loop_
_entity_poly.entity_id
_entity_poly.type
_entity_poly.pdbx_seq_one_letter_code
_entity_poly.pdbx_strand_id
1 'polypeptide(L)'
;MAEFIPPLGTADPQIFMDNVRRLDQLMQSTELTFPDRAGELLYTWRGIHQTLIPLSKQYMTLAAAQADIVNIPVNATTYVRSPDGSALADEYMNVAGTLTATGRRMPSQQSVDESHKNILGYLTDALPNLYRFKTVHCQTAPTAQAASVAASWFILPDALTAGLISKVELAVATAGKIYVATFSKAGNVFTRKKVKSFDIAAGTVSLTPEMLADDGDYIGVYTEGGLYFNTAATITGTVYRWASTTPGSDTNFDTALATGSYSYTFQVRATALRGNALSIATDALNTQLIGIASRFDNLSTVSRAGDGNRMFMLNTPVKFDGVVTGVTWLANNAGGGSQTVRAMAYRLSGSTYTLVDSQMVSVIPADNTVAVLPLYLSVKAGDFLVFSAPLCFDSLVNFGVNFADAGYSIYSPSDSTIPASIPASSFAAQTGSVLCVRFAVSYLAGNAEQDKSVKNAMISRLLRNADGLYLTAARPIIFDAEGVNGTANAIYVPRVMNYSSMAEQRSITLSNSLAVDNVRGPYTKITFSNMDFRDARTNYRLVYIDLASNTLKVVNGISAIPAVNILPVLEIYGRLDAMNYRVFGGLTSIQAQRPKNIDAVADLYDAITNPLRDSHIGHIGDSIDWGVGATGIASIDPRSHQLSDARNNFTSRTWVNLFRKWTAELSCHAKNTVDTQATGLSTYYNAVNVEVQDAWKDFTPADISSGLLTQTKAETIRTFGANHCIDILAGRSVSFQFSGPAISLVYATLQNLNASIYIDGVLNTSVVTDGTVTPTFGTRLDISGLTDAMHTMRIECAASAGSPLRLQYLVRNKRHSVMNSGLIGTNTAEWLPGGTLLVPEALPSNVTHVLIKLGTNDRGMATGPGYMAGAQGTFVNLNAIVNSLRSTYPGVRIILIAPPYAPTDSAYGSSDEIARAVRRAARVLECGFIDLYSPTLELEMQGETWLSDGLHPNDYGYRTMFKAVQAAIVSAGTR
;
A
#
# COMPACT_ATOMS: atom_id res chain seq x y z
N MET A 1 -0.65 64.45 14.42
CA MET A 1 0.60 64.22 13.67
C MET A 1 1.60 65.24 14.14
N ALA A 2 2.73 64.83 14.70
CA ALA A 2 3.82 65.75 15.01
C ALA A 2 4.35 66.33 13.69
N GLU A 3 4.33 67.65 13.55
CA GLU A 3 4.83 68.34 12.38
C GLU A 3 6.36 68.28 12.38
N PHE A 4 6.97 67.81 11.28
CA PHE A 4 8.43 67.80 11.19
C PHE A 4 8.94 69.24 11.07
N ILE A 5 9.75 69.67 12.03
CA ILE A 5 10.36 71.00 12.02
C ILE A 5 11.87 70.85 11.77
N PRO A 6 12.40 71.38 10.65
CA PRO A 6 11.69 71.96 9.50
C PRO A 6 11.03 70.89 8.60
N PRO A 7 10.15 71.29 7.65
CA PRO A 7 9.39 70.36 6.81
C PRO A 7 10.28 69.38 6.01
N LEU A 8 9.71 68.23 5.63
CA LEU A 8 10.33 67.34 4.64
C LEU A 8 10.48 68.07 3.30
N GLY A 9 11.62 67.91 2.63
CA GLY A 9 11.90 68.57 1.34
C GLY A 9 12.46 70.00 1.42
N THR A 10 12.89 70.47 2.61
CA THR A 10 13.60 71.75 2.75
C THR A 10 14.96 71.73 2.04
N ALA A 11 15.34 72.84 1.42
CA ALA A 11 16.63 73.03 0.74
C ALA A 11 17.73 73.60 1.68
N ASP A 12 17.45 73.70 2.98
CA ASP A 12 18.40 74.19 3.97
C ASP A 12 19.62 73.24 4.12
N PRO A 13 20.84 73.69 3.80
CA PRO A 13 22.05 72.87 3.90
C PRO A 13 22.32 72.36 5.32
N GLN A 14 21.90 73.08 6.35
CA GLN A 14 22.09 72.67 7.74
C GLN A 14 21.28 71.39 8.04
N ILE A 15 20.09 71.27 7.45
CA ILE A 15 19.23 70.10 7.61
C ILE A 15 19.79 68.88 6.90
N PHE A 16 20.44 69.07 5.75
CA PHE A 16 21.19 67.99 5.10
C PHE A 16 22.32 67.48 6.01
N MET A 17 23.11 68.39 6.60
CA MET A 17 24.18 68.01 7.52
C MET A 17 23.67 67.31 8.78
N ASP A 18 22.56 67.78 9.35
CA ASP A 18 21.96 67.16 10.54
C ASP A 18 21.39 65.77 10.24
N ASN A 19 20.82 65.57 9.05
CA ASN A 19 20.37 64.24 8.59
C ASN A 19 21.54 63.29 8.36
N VAL A 20 22.66 63.76 7.79
CA VAL A 20 23.87 62.95 7.60
C VAL A 20 24.49 62.55 8.95
N ARG A 21 24.56 63.47 9.92
CA ARG A 21 25.01 63.15 11.29
C ARG A 21 24.09 62.14 11.96
N ARG A 22 22.77 62.26 11.79
CA ARG A 22 21.80 61.31 12.33
C ARG A 22 21.94 59.94 11.69
N LEU A 23 22.16 59.86 10.38
CA LEU A 23 22.45 58.59 9.70
C LEU A 23 23.73 57.95 10.24
N ASP A 24 24.78 58.72 10.44
CA ASP A 24 26.04 58.23 11.01
C ASP A 24 25.83 57.65 12.43
N GLN A 25 25.06 58.35 13.27
CA GLN A 25 24.67 57.85 14.59
C GLN A 25 23.82 56.58 14.51
N LEU A 26 22.86 56.51 13.59
CA LEU A 26 22.05 55.30 13.39
C LEU A 26 22.90 54.11 12.94
N MET A 27 23.96 54.33 12.17
CA MET A 27 24.79 53.25 11.63
C MET A 27 25.94 52.84 12.55
N GLN A 28 26.55 53.78 13.28
CA GLN A 28 27.83 53.57 13.97
C GLN A 28 27.79 53.76 15.49
N SER A 29 26.69 54.29 16.05
CA SER A 29 26.60 54.52 17.50
C SER A 29 26.61 53.22 18.31
N THR A 30 27.10 53.31 19.54
CA THR A 30 27.01 52.25 20.55
C THR A 30 25.66 52.20 21.25
N GLU A 31 24.87 53.27 21.15
CA GLU A 31 23.51 53.34 21.70
C GLU A 31 22.54 52.44 20.91
N LEU A 32 21.51 51.90 21.56
CA LEU A 32 20.53 51.00 20.91
C LEU A 32 19.45 51.73 20.14
N THR A 33 19.19 52.99 20.50
CA THR A 33 18.20 53.84 19.83
C THR A 33 18.72 55.25 19.69
N PHE A 34 18.28 55.95 18.65
CA PHE A 34 18.60 57.35 18.41
C PHE A 34 17.35 58.09 17.90
N PRO A 35 17.04 59.30 18.39
CA PRO A 35 15.82 60.01 18.02
C PRO A 35 15.84 60.52 16.57
N ASP A 36 14.68 60.46 15.93
CA ASP A 36 14.43 61.06 14.63
C ASP A 36 14.28 62.60 14.72
N ARG A 37 13.74 63.23 13.67
CA ARG A 37 13.51 64.67 13.66
C ARG A 37 12.27 65.11 14.45
N ALA A 38 11.32 64.21 14.67
CA ALA A 38 10.15 64.44 15.52
C ALA A 38 10.42 64.07 16.99
N GLY A 39 11.59 63.50 17.31
CA GLY A 39 11.97 63.04 18.64
C GLY A 39 11.60 61.59 18.92
N GLU A 40 11.05 60.87 17.95
CA GLU A 40 10.69 59.46 18.05
C GLU A 40 11.95 58.59 18.00
N LEU A 41 12.07 57.63 18.92
CA LEU A 41 13.26 56.77 19.00
C LEU A 41 13.27 55.76 17.85
N LEU A 42 14.32 55.81 17.02
CA LEU A 42 14.61 54.80 16.01
C LEU A 42 15.67 53.83 16.53
N TYR A 43 15.60 52.56 16.17
CA TYR A 43 16.68 51.62 16.48
C TYR A 43 17.92 51.92 15.65
N THR A 44 19.09 51.95 16.29
CA THR A 44 20.38 51.96 15.58
C THR A 44 20.64 50.59 14.95
N TRP A 45 21.62 50.50 14.05
CA TRP A 45 22.07 49.23 13.48
C TRP A 45 22.41 48.20 14.57
N ARG A 46 23.07 48.65 15.65
CA ARG A 46 23.35 47.84 16.83
C ARG A 46 22.07 47.45 17.59
N GLY A 47 21.14 48.38 17.75
CA GLY A 47 19.82 48.12 18.34
C GLY A 47 19.05 47.03 17.58
N ILE A 48 18.96 47.17 16.25
CA ILE A 48 18.32 46.20 15.35
C ILE A 48 18.98 44.82 15.48
N HIS A 49 20.32 44.77 15.50
CA HIS A 49 21.05 43.51 15.66
C HIS A 49 20.85 42.86 17.04
N GLN A 50 20.50 43.62 18.08
CA GLN A 50 20.21 43.10 19.42
C GLN A 50 18.74 42.74 19.64
N THR A 51 17.80 43.43 18.98
CA THR A 51 16.35 43.19 19.15
C THR A 51 15.78 42.18 18.16
N LEU A 52 16.45 41.94 17.03
CA LEU A 52 16.17 40.75 16.23
C LEU A 52 16.68 39.53 16.99
N ILE A 53 15.76 38.84 17.68
CA ILE A 53 15.92 37.48 18.21
C ILE A 53 16.72 36.63 17.21
N PRO A 54 17.60 35.71 17.65
CA PRO A 54 18.40 34.87 16.74
C PRO A 54 17.52 33.84 16.01
N LEU A 55 16.62 34.30 15.13
CA LEU A 55 15.94 33.51 14.12
C LEU A 55 16.76 33.43 12.83
N SER A 56 17.73 34.34 12.63
CA SER A 56 18.52 34.42 11.40
C SER A 56 19.88 33.73 11.44
N LYS A 57 20.24 33.07 12.56
CA LYS A 57 21.55 32.41 12.71
C LYS A 57 21.37 30.99 13.23
N GLN A 58 21.40 30.01 12.31
CA GLN A 58 21.55 28.61 12.68
C GLN A 58 23.03 28.34 12.95
N TYR A 59 23.34 27.77 14.12
CA TYR A 59 24.71 27.41 14.46
C TYR A 59 25.01 25.99 14.00
N MET A 60 26.17 25.79 13.38
CA MET A 60 26.60 24.45 12.97
C MET A 60 26.96 23.55 14.16
N THR A 61 27.32 24.14 15.31
CA THR A 61 27.70 23.40 16.51
C THR A 61 27.22 24.10 17.77
N LEU A 62 26.98 23.34 18.83
CA LEU A 62 26.56 23.87 20.13
C LEU A 62 27.64 24.78 20.74
N ALA A 63 28.92 24.47 20.50
CA ALA A 63 30.04 25.29 20.97
C ALA A 63 30.05 26.69 20.32
N ALA A 64 29.72 26.78 19.03
CA ALA A 64 29.61 28.07 18.34
C ALA A 64 28.42 28.89 18.87
N ALA A 65 27.29 28.23 19.19
CA ALA A 65 26.14 28.87 19.81
C ALA A 65 26.47 29.35 21.24
N GLN A 66 27.19 28.54 22.01
CA GLN A 66 27.59 28.86 23.39
C GLN A 66 28.63 29.99 23.46
N ALA A 67 29.49 30.12 22.44
CA ALA A 67 30.41 31.25 22.32
C ALA A 67 29.70 32.57 22.00
N ASP A 68 28.50 32.51 21.42
CA ASP A 68 27.67 33.67 21.04
C ASP A 68 26.60 34.00 22.09
N ILE A 69 26.75 33.48 23.32
CA ILE A 69 25.73 33.55 24.39
C ILE A 69 25.33 34.98 24.75
N VAL A 70 26.23 35.95 24.56
CA VAL A 70 25.95 37.38 24.80
C VAL A 70 24.84 37.91 23.88
N ASN A 71 24.67 37.30 22.70
CA ASN A 71 23.64 37.65 21.72
C ASN A 71 22.39 36.76 21.78
N ILE A 72 22.34 35.82 22.73
CA ILE A 72 21.17 34.96 23.00
C ILE A 72 20.64 35.36 24.37
N PRO A 73 19.56 36.17 24.48
CA PRO A 73 19.06 36.62 25.78
C PRO A 73 18.75 35.46 26.73
N VAL A 74 18.89 35.68 28.04
CA VAL A 74 18.48 34.67 29.04
C VAL A 74 16.99 34.34 28.84
N ASN A 75 16.68 33.04 28.88
CA ASN A 75 15.38 32.43 28.55
C ASN A 75 14.97 32.47 27.07
N ALA A 76 15.82 32.98 26.17
CA ALA A 76 15.60 32.87 24.73
C ALA A 76 16.13 31.52 24.18
N THR A 77 15.55 31.10 23.06
CA THR A 77 15.91 29.86 22.37
C THR A 77 16.76 30.12 21.11
N THR A 78 17.64 29.19 20.79
CA THR A 78 18.45 29.15 19.56
C THR A 78 18.42 27.75 18.95
N TYR A 79 18.78 27.64 17.67
CA TYR A 79 18.79 26.37 16.94
C TYR A 79 20.21 25.98 16.50
N VAL A 80 20.57 24.74 16.77
CA VAL A 80 21.86 24.14 16.42
C VAL A 80 21.62 22.96 15.47
N ARG A 81 22.40 22.83 14.39
CA ARG A 81 22.31 21.72 13.44
C ARG A 81 22.39 20.37 14.18
N SER A 82 21.45 19.45 13.91
CA SER A 82 21.40 18.12 14.53
C SER A 82 22.69 17.34 14.22
N PRO A 83 23.46 16.88 15.23
CA PRO A 83 24.73 16.19 15.00
C PRO A 83 24.58 14.81 14.33
N ASP A 84 23.46 14.14 14.60
CA ASP A 84 23.12 12.79 14.15
C ASP A 84 22.22 12.76 12.90
N GLY A 85 21.81 13.94 12.40
CA GLY A 85 20.89 14.08 11.28
C GLY A 85 19.45 13.62 11.55
N SER A 86 19.10 13.30 12.80
CA SER A 86 17.74 12.86 13.18
C SER A 86 16.70 13.99 13.07
N ALA A 87 17.16 15.24 13.09
CA ALA A 87 16.39 16.45 12.88
C ALA A 87 17.17 17.44 11.98
N LEU A 88 16.51 18.49 11.49
CA LEU A 88 17.20 19.58 10.79
C LEU A 88 18.02 20.43 11.77
N ALA A 89 17.48 20.68 12.97
CA ALA A 89 18.15 21.36 14.07
C ALA A 89 17.53 21.01 15.43
N ASP A 90 18.33 21.04 16.48
CA ASP A 90 17.93 20.90 17.88
C ASP A 90 17.79 22.28 18.53
N GLU A 91 16.76 22.46 19.35
CA GLU A 91 16.51 23.71 20.07
C GLU A 91 17.20 23.71 21.45
N TYR A 92 17.88 24.81 21.76
CA TYR A 92 18.53 25.07 23.03
C TYR A 92 18.02 26.39 23.62
N MET A 93 17.86 26.45 24.93
CA MET A 93 17.50 27.66 25.67
C MET A 93 18.70 28.17 26.46
N ASN A 94 18.93 29.48 26.45
CA ASN A 94 19.90 30.09 27.36
C ASN A 94 19.34 30.13 28.79
N VAL A 95 19.83 29.26 29.65
CA VAL A 95 19.53 29.23 31.08
C VAL A 95 20.69 29.89 31.82
N ALA A 96 20.52 31.16 32.17
CA ALA A 96 21.48 31.95 32.96
C ALA A 96 22.93 31.94 32.44
N GLY A 97 23.13 31.99 31.11
CA GLY A 97 24.44 32.00 30.46
C GLY A 97 24.90 30.63 29.93
N THR A 98 24.08 29.59 30.07
CA THR A 98 24.39 28.23 29.59
C THR A 98 23.27 27.71 28.69
N LEU A 99 23.61 27.25 27.48
CA LEU A 99 22.67 26.63 26.57
C LEU A 99 22.29 25.23 27.04
N THR A 100 21.01 25.04 27.33
CA THR A 100 20.43 23.76 27.76
C THR A 100 19.44 23.27 26.72
N ALA A 101 19.51 21.99 26.35
CA ALA A 101 18.58 21.42 25.37
C ALA A 101 17.15 21.44 25.90
N THR A 102 16.18 21.88 25.08
CA THR A 102 14.77 21.93 25.49
C THR A 102 14.04 20.61 25.23
N GLY A 103 14.64 19.72 24.45
CA GLY A 103 14.01 18.51 23.93
C GLY A 103 13.16 18.73 22.67
N ARG A 104 12.94 19.99 22.26
CA ARG A 104 12.27 20.32 20.99
C ARG A 104 13.27 20.29 19.84
N ARG A 105 12.81 19.83 18.68
CA ARG A 105 13.62 19.68 17.46
C ARG A 105 12.83 20.16 16.25
N MET A 106 13.53 20.62 15.21
CA MET A 106 12.94 20.93 13.90
C MET A 106 12.96 19.64 13.05
N PRO A 107 11.80 18.99 12.82
CA PRO A 107 11.77 17.67 12.18
C PRO A 107 12.15 17.77 10.69
N SER A 108 12.85 16.75 10.19
CA SER A 108 13.06 16.55 8.75
C SER A 108 11.84 15.88 8.10
N GLN A 109 11.69 15.99 6.78
CA GLN A 109 10.63 15.28 6.04
C GLN A 109 10.65 13.77 6.35
N GLN A 110 11.84 13.18 6.48
CA GLN A 110 12.03 11.77 6.84
C GLN A 110 11.44 11.42 8.22
N SER A 111 11.61 12.27 9.23
CA SER A 111 11.08 12.04 10.58
C SER A 111 9.54 12.08 10.61
N VAL A 112 8.94 12.95 9.80
CA VAL A 112 7.48 13.02 9.61
C VAL A 112 6.96 11.77 8.89
N ASP A 113 7.65 11.32 7.84
CA ASP A 113 7.29 10.12 7.07
C ASP A 113 7.38 8.83 7.92
N GLU A 114 8.37 8.72 8.80
CA GLU A 114 8.53 7.60 9.73
C GLU A 114 7.42 7.57 10.80
N SER A 115 7.05 8.73 11.33
CA SER A 115 5.93 8.85 12.29
C SER A 115 4.60 8.46 11.65
N HIS A 116 4.38 8.87 10.40
CA HIS A 116 3.18 8.53 9.62
C HIS A 116 3.11 7.02 9.32
N LYS A 117 4.25 6.39 8.99
CA LYS A 117 4.35 4.92 8.80
C LYS A 117 4.02 4.15 10.08
N ASN A 118 4.45 4.64 11.24
CA ASN A 118 4.18 3.98 12.52
C ASN A 118 2.68 4.00 12.86
N ILE A 119 1.99 5.13 12.64
CA ILE A 119 0.54 5.26 12.87
C ILE A 119 -0.26 4.32 11.96
N LEU A 120 0.11 4.20 10.69
CA LEU A 120 -0.52 3.27 9.74
C LEU A 120 -0.25 1.79 10.10
N GLY A 121 0.92 1.48 10.65
CA GLY A 121 1.23 0.15 11.18
C GLY A 121 0.29 -0.27 12.31
N TYR A 122 0.07 0.61 13.29
CA TYR A 122 -0.81 0.33 14.44
C TYR A 122 -2.27 0.09 14.04
N LEU A 123 -2.79 0.81 13.04
CA LEU A 123 -4.16 0.65 12.56
C LEU A 123 -4.37 -0.63 11.75
N THR A 124 -3.31 -1.11 11.08
CA THR A 124 -3.37 -2.31 10.21
C THR A 124 -3.24 -3.61 11.01
N ASP A 125 -2.53 -3.60 12.14
CA ASP A 125 -2.33 -4.76 13.01
C ASP A 125 -3.50 -5.05 13.99
N ALA A 126 -4.31 -4.02 14.30
CA ALA A 126 -5.37 -4.11 15.30
C ALA A 126 -6.65 -4.83 14.80
N LEU A 127 -6.97 -4.75 13.51
CA LEU A 127 -8.24 -5.26 12.96
C LEU A 127 -8.29 -6.79 12.72
N PRO A 128 -7.22 -7.49 12.28
CA PRO A 128 -7.25 -8.93 12.03
C PRO A 128 -7.01 -9.82 13.25
N ASN A 129 -6.47 -9.27 14.35
CA ASN A 129 -6.13 -10.04 15.55
C ASN A 129 -7.28 -10.15 16.57
N LEU A 130 -8.39 -9.44 16.37
CA LEU A 130 -9.49 -9.38 17.34
C LEU A 130 -10.48 -10.57 17.26
N TYR A 131 -10.56 -11.31 16.13
CA TYR A 131 -11.51 -12.44 15.99
C TYR A 131 -10.96 -13.58 15.11
N ARG A 132 -10.41 -14.65 15.71
CA ARG A 132 -10.00 -15.87 14.97
C ARG A 132 -10.97 -17.04 15.20
N PHE A 133 -11.79 -17.36 14.19
CA PHE A 133 -12.68 -18.53 14.17
C PHE A 133 -11.95 -19.77 13.60
N LYS A 134 -12.10 -20.93 14.24
CA LYS A 134 -11.59 -22.23 13.78
C LYS A 134 -12.73 -23.23 13.60
N THR A 135 -12.77 -23.86 12.43
CA THR A 135 -13.57 -25.06 12.20
C THR A 135 -12.97 -26.25 12.95
N VAL A 136 -13.76 -26.88 13.81
CA VAL A 136 -13.35 -27.98 14.69
C VAL A 136 -13.70 -29.34 14.10
N HIS A 137 -14.72 -29.42 13.24
CA HIS A 137 -15.21 -30.68 12.66
C HIS A 137 -15.67 -30.47 11.21
N CYS A 138 -15.65 -31.52 10.37
CA CYS A 138 -16.03 -31.53 8.95
C CYS A 138 -15.58 -30.26 8.18
N GLN A 139 -14.35 -30.27 7.67
CA GLN A 139 -13.78 -29.11 6.98
C GLN A 139 -14.57 -28.72 5.70
N THR A 140 -15.40 -29.61 5.17
CA THR A 140 -16.31 -29.39 4.04
C THR A 140 -17.74 -29.08 4.49
N ALA A 141 -18.52 -28.41 3.65
CA ALA A 141 -19.87 -27.97 4.01
C ALA A 141 -20.79 -29.20 3.98
N PRO A 142 -21.66 -29.39 4.98
CA PRO A 142 -22.57 -30.53 5.01
C PRO A 142 -23.56 -30.55 3.83
N THR A 143 -23.71 -31.72 3.20
CA THR A 143 -24.63 -31.95 2.07
C THR A 143 -25.51 -33.16 2.33
N ALA A 144 -26.64 -33.25 1.60
CA ALA A 144 -27.51 -34.42 1.66
C ALA A 144 -26.79 -35.68 1.15
N GLN A 145 -27.05 -36.82 1.79
CA GLN A 145 -26.45 -38.12 1.45
C GLN A 145 -27.55 -39.19 1.31
N ALA A 146 -27.20 -40.36 0.75
CA ALA A 146 -28.16 -41.44 0.57
C ALA A 146 -28.63 -42.08 1.90
N ALA A 147 -27.79 -42.02 2.95
CA ALA A 147 -28.08 -42.62 4.24
C ALA A 147 -28.27 -41.53 5.31
N SER A 148 -29.30 -41.70 6.15
CA SER A 148 -29.57 -40.82 7.29
C SER A 148 -30.03 -41.62 8.51
N VAL A 149 -29.82 -41.07 9.71
CA VAL A 149 -30.27 -41.68 10.97
C VAL A 149 -31.00 -40.66 11.84
N ALA A 150 -32.22 -40.99 12.23
CA ALA A 150 -33.15 -40.14 12.97
C ALA A 150 -33.28 -40.53 14.46
N ALA A 151 -33.89 -39.62 15.23
CA ALA A 151 -34.21 -39.76 16.65
C ALA A 151 -33.04 -40.29 17.51
N SER A 152 -31.85 -39.76 17.30
CA SER A 152 -30.63 -40.26 17.96
C SER A 152 -29.62 -39.16 18.26
N TRP A 153 -28.90 -39.32 19.37
CA TRP A 153 -27.71 -38.54 19.70
C TRP A 153 -26.50 -39.09 18.96
N PHE A 154 -25.68 -38.17 18.44
CA PHE A 154 -24.38 -38.44 17.85
C PHE A 154 -23.34 -37.55 18.51
N ILE A 155 -22.36 -38.14 19.19
CA ILE A 155 -21.26 -37.40 19.81
C ILE A 155 -20.02 -37.55 18.92
N LEU A 156 -19.48 -36.40 18.48
CA LEU A 156 -18.32 -36.37 17.60
C LEU A 156 -17.07 -36.77 18.41
N PRO A 157 -16.11 -37.50 17.82
CA PRO A 157 -15.04 -38.17 18.54
C PRO A 157 -13.84 -37.28 18.86
N ASP A 158 -13.73 -36.08 18.27
CA ASP A 158 -12.62 -35.17 18.57
C ASP A 158 -12.97 -34.29 19.76
N ALA A 159 -12.03 -34.18 20.70
CA ALA A 159 -12.14 -33.24 21.79
C ALA A 159 -11.98 -31.80 21.27
N LEU A 160 -12.85 -30.91 21.76
CA LEU A 160 -12.83 -29.49 21.54
C LEU A 160 -11.71 -28.84 22.36
N THR A 161 -11.20 -27.73 21.84
CA THR A 161 -10.39 -26.81 22.64
C THR A 161 -11.27 -25.80 23.34
N ALA A 162 -10.85 -25.30 24.52
CA ALA A 162 -11.60 -24.28 25.24
C ALA A 162 -11.95 -23.07 24.35
N GLY A 163 -13.22 -22.67 24.32
CA GLY A 163 -13.68 -21.55 23.50
C GLY A 163 -15.19 -21.50 23.28
N LEU A 164 -15.63 -20.45 22.57
CA LEU A 164 -17.04 -20.27 22.20
C LEU A 164 -17.34 -20.99 20.89
N ILE A 165 -18.24 -21.98 20.93
CA ILE A 165 -18.85 -22.56 19.72
C ILE A 165 -19.81 -21.51 19.15
N SER A 166 -19.34 -20.76 18.16
CA SER A 166 -20.09 -19.65 17.56
C SER A 166 -21.04 -20.12 16.46
N LYS A 167 -20.74 -21.24 15.79
CA LYS A 167 -21.54 -21.74 14.67
C LYS A 167 -21.48 -23.26 14.56
N VAL A 168 -22.59 -23.92 14.21
CA VAL A 168 -22.67 -25.34 13.86
C VAL A 168 -23.51 -25.50 12.60
N GLU A 169 -22.96 -26.13 11.57
CA GLU A 169 -23.62 -26.41 10.30
C GLU A 169 -23.84 -27.92 10.15
N LEU A 170 -24.98 -28.33 9.59
CA LEU A 170 -25.33 -29.74 9.37
C LEU A 170 -26.36 -29.89 8.25
N ALA A 171 -26.52 -31.11 7.71
CA ALA A 171 -27.51 -31.43 6.69
C ALA A 171 -28.54 -32.44 7.21
N VAL A 172 -29.82 -32.09 7.14
CA VAL A 172 -30.90 -32.78 7.85
C VAL A 172 -31.92 -33.31 6.86
N ALA A 173 -32.34 -34.56 7.03
CA ALA A 173 -33.16 -35.27 6.06
C ALA A 173 -34.63 -34.82 6.08
N THR A 174 -35.19 -34.62 7.27
CA THR A 174 -36.58 -34.19 7.49
C THR A 174 -36.58 -33.02 8.48
N ALA A 175 -37.56 -32.12 8.37
CA ALA A 175 -37.76 -31.06 9.35
C ALA A 175 -38.02 -31.66 10.74
N GLY A 176 -37.59 -30.96 11.79
CA GLY A 176 -37.75 -31.41 13.16
C GLY A 176 -36.82 -30.69 14.14
N LYS A 177 -36.86 -31.11 15.40
CA LYS A 177 -36.05 -30.47 16.44
C LYS A 177 -34.64 -31.02 16.47
N ILE A 178 -33.67 -30.14 16.63
CA ILE A 178 -32.24 -30.46 16.79
C ILE A 178 -31.73 -29.95 18.11
N TYR A 179 -30.92 -30.76 18.79
CA TYR A 179 -30.21 -30.36 20.00
C TYR A 179 -28.71 -30.36 19.74
N VAL A 180 -28.03 -29.30 20.15
CA VAL A 180 -26.56 -29.20 20.15
C VAL A 180 -26.11 -29.14 21.60
N ALA A 181 -25.16 -30.00 21.96
CA ALA A 181 -24.70 -30.12 23.34
C ALA A 181 -23.17 -30.28 23.44
N THR A 182 -22.62 -29.87 24.57
CA THR A 182 -21.23 -30.17 24.96
C THR A 182 -21.21 -31.25 26.03
N PHE A 183 -20.19 -32.11 26.00
CA PHE A 183 -20.06 -33.28 26.86
C PHE A 183 -18.64 -33.36 27.43
N SER A 184 -18.49 -33.65 28.72
CA SER A 184 -17.22 -34.19 29.22
C SER A 184 -17.18 -35.70 28.97
N LYS A 185 -15.98 -36.29 28.98
CA LYS A 185 -15.81 -37.73 28.90
C LYS A 185 -14.94 -38.23 30.05
N ALA A 186 -15.42 -39.23 30.77
CA ALA A 186 -14.66 -39.95 31.80
C ALA A 186 -14.77 -41.46 31.52
N GLY A 187 -13.62 -42.09 31.24
CA GLY A 187 -13.60 -43.49 30.79
C GLY A 187 -14.45 -43.67 29.53
N ASN A 188 -15.46 -44.55 29.62
CA ASN A 188 -16.39 -44.87 28.53
C ASN A 188 -17.69 -44.06 28.55
N VAL A 189 -17.87 -43.14 29.50
CA VAL A 189 -19.13 -42.40 29.67
C VAL A 189 -18.96 -40.95 29.25
N PHE A 190 -19.81 -40.48 28.34
CA PHE A 190 -19.98 -39.06 28.04
C PHE A 190 -21.07 -38.47 28.94
N THR A 191 -20.78 -37.36 29.60
CA THR A 191 -21.71 -36.64 30.49
C THR A 191 -22.02 -35.26 29.91
N ARG A 192 -23.29 -34.97 29.66
CA ARG A 192 -23.75 -33.72 29.05
C ARG A 192 -23.57 -32.55 30.00
N LYS A 193 -22.90 -31.49 29.53
CA LYS A 193 -22.65 -30.26 30.29
C LYS A 193 -23.66 -29.16 29.94
N LYS A 194 -23.75 -28.81 28.66
CA LYS A 194 -24.66 -27.76 28.18
C LYS A 194 -25.43 -28.27 26.97
N VAL A 195 -26.65 -27.79 26.76
CA VAL A 195 -27.48 -28.14 25.60
C VAL A 195 -28.34 -26.95 25.17
N LYS A 196 -28.51 -26.76 23.86
CA LYS A 196 -29.49 -25.87 23.25
C LYS A 196 -30.27 -26.60 22.17
N SER A 197 -31.52 -26.19 21.94
CA SER A 197 -32.37 -26.78 20.90
C SER A 197 -32.80 -25.76 19.85
N PHE A 198 -33.02 -26.24 18.62
CA PHE A 198 -33.42 -25.45 17.46
C PHE A 198 -34.50 -26.21 16.69
N ASP A 199 -35.52 -25.50 16.22
CA ASP A 199 -36.51 -26.04 15.28
C ASP A 199 -36.06 -25.68 13.86
N ILE A 200 -35.96 -26.67 12.97
CA ILE A 200 -35.36 -26.47 11.65
C ILE A 200 -36.12 -27.22 10.55
N ALA A 201 -35.98 -26.73 9.32
CA ALA A 201 -36.45 -27.41 8.11
C ALA A 201 -35.45 -28.47 7.63
N ALA A 202 -35.91 -29.35 6.73
CA ALA A 202 -35.03 -30.27 6.01
C ALA A 202 -34.04 -29.49 5.11
N GLY A 203 -32.82 -30.02 4.93
CA GLY A 203 -31.76 -29.42 4.12
C GLY A 203 -30.51 -29.06 4.92
N THR A 204 -29.58 -28.32 4.30
CA THR A 204 -28.37 -27.81 4.96
C THR A 204 -28.70 -26.57 5.78
N VAL A 205 -28.38 -26.61 7.08
CA VAL A 205 -28.71 -25.57 8.05
C VAL A 205 -27.45 -25.06 8.77
N SER A 206 -27.49 -23.78 9.15
CA SER A 206 -26.46 -23.11 9.96
C SER A 206 -27.08 -22.62 11.26
N LEU A 207 -26.55 -23.08 12.39
CA LEU A 207 -27.01 -22.75 13.73
C LEU A 207 -25.95 -21.92 14.45
N THR A 208 -26.37 -20.99 15.30
CA THR A 208 -25.49 -20.16 16.14
C THR A 208 -25.75 -20.47 17.61
N PRO A 209 -25.16 -21.57 18.14
CA PRO A 209 -25.47 -21.99 19.50
C PRO A 209 -24.86 -21.10 20.57
N GLU A 210 -23.74 -20.42 20.31
CA GLU A 210 -23.09 -19.55 21.29
C GLU A 210 -22.87 -20.26 22.64
N MET A 211 -22.24 -21.43 22.59
CA MET A 211 -22.02 -22.28 23.76
C MET A 211 -20.53 -22.37 24.05
N LEU A 212 -20.15 -22.13 25.31
CA LEU A 212 -18.78 -22.34 25.75
C LEU A 212 -18.50 -23.83 25.93
N ALA A 213 -17.39 -24.29 25.36
CA ALA A 213 -16.79 -25.59 25.59
C ALA A 213 -15.48 -25.40 26.35
N ASP A 214 -15.18 -26.32 27.26
CA ASP A 214 -13.88 -26.39 27.93
C ASP A 214 -12.92 -27.26 27.13
N ASP A 215 -11.62 -27.12 27.39
CA ASP A 215 -10.59 -27.94 26.74
C ASP A 215 -10.79 -29.41 27.13
N GLY A 216 -10.96 -30.28 26.15
CA GLY A 216 -11.27 -31.69 26.38
C GLY A 216 -12.76 -32.06 26.33
N ASP A 217 -13.68 -31.08 26.23
CA ASP A 217 -15.10 -31.37 26.00
C ASP A 217 -15.34 -31.91 24.59
N TYR A 218 -16.47 -32.54 24.34
CA TYR A 218 -16.91 -33.06 23.05
C TYR A 218 -18.21 -32.38 22.63
N ILE A 219 -18.44 -32.20 21.33
CA ILE A 219 -19.73 -31.72 20.83
C ILE A 219 -20.58 -32.91 20.38
N GLY A 220 -21.86 -32.89 20.74
CA GLY A 220 -22.85 -33.82 20.23
C GLY A 220 -24.04 -33.12 19.65
N VAL A 221 -24.66 -33.78 18.68
CA VAL A 221 -25.89 -33.33 18.02
C VAL A 221 -26.95 -34.43 18.08
N TYR A 222 -28.17 -34.06 18.39
CA TYR A 222 -29.34 -34.91 18.23
C TYR A 222 -30.22 -34.32 17.13
N THR A 223 -30.81 -35.18 16.31
CA THR A 223 -31.85 -34.78 15.36
C THR A 223 -33.03 -35.73 15.39
N GLU A 224 -34.23 -35.15 15.39
CA GLU A 224 -35.48 -35.87 15.24
C GLU A 224 -35.69 -36.32 13.78
N GLY A 225 -35.36 -35.46 12.80
CA GLY A 225 -35.68 -35.65 11.38
C GLY A 225 -34.61 -36.37 10.53
N GLY A 226 -33.51 -36.82 11.13
CA GLY A 226 -32.47 -37.61 10.46
C GLY A 226 -31.22 -36.82 10.06
N LEU A 227 -30.05 -37.27 10.49
CA LEU A 227 -28.75 -36.66 10.13
C LEU A 227 -28.11 -37.45 8.99
N TYR A 228 -27.73 -36.75 7.92
CA TYR A 228 -27.04 -37.39 6.79
C TYR A 228 -25.60 -37.78 7.15
N PHE A 229 -25.19 -38.95 6.65
CA PHE A 229 -23.83 -39.46 6.80
C PHE A 229 -23.38 -40.20 5.54
N ASN A 230 -22.07 -40.31 5.37
CA ASN A 230 -21.48 -40.94 4.18
C ASN A 230 -20.92 -42.33 4.52
N THR A 231 -21.66 -43.40 4.20
CA THR A 231 -21.25 -44.80 4.43
C THR A 231 -19.98 -45.22 3.68
N ALA A 232 -19.58 -44.49 2.64
CA ALA A 232 -18.43 -44.80 1.80
C ALA A 232 -17.15 -44.05 2.20
N ALA A 233 -17.25 -43.00 3.03
CA ALA A 233 -16.08 -42.32 3.56
C ALA A 233 -15.56 -43.06 4.79
N THR A 234 -14.26 -43.32 4.89
CA THR A 234 -13.65 -43.82 6.13
C THR A 234 -12.73 -42.74 6.66
N ILE A 235 -13.07 -42.15 7.81
CA ILE A 235 -12.28 -41.12 8.50
C ILE A 235 -11.94 -41.62 9.90
N THR A 236 -10.82 -41.18 10.45
CA THR A 236 -10.33 -41.53 11.78
C THR A 236 -11.31 -41.07 12.87
N GLY A 237 -11.74 -41.99 13.73
CA GLY A 237 -12.63 -41.70 14.87
C GLY A 237 -13.98 -42.42 14.77
N THR A 238 -14.63 -42.59 15.92
CA THR A 238 -15.89 -43.35 16.03
C THR A 238 -16.98 -42.48 16.65
N VAL A 239 -18.06 -42.25 15.90
CA VAL A 239 -19.28 -41.62 16.41
C VAL A 239 -20.17 -42.70 17.01
N TYR A 240 -20.44 -42.55 18.28
CA TYR A 240 -21.38 -43.41 18.99
C TYR A 240 -22.79 -42.81 18.88
N ARG A 241 -23.76 -43.70 18.68
CA ARG A 241 -25.18 -43.38 18.51
C ARG A 241 -25.99 -43.89 19.68
N TRP A 242 -26.86 -43.05 20.23
CA TRP A 242 -27.89 -43.45 21.19
C TRP A 242 -29.26 -43.02 20.71
N ALA A 243 -30.12 -43.97 20.36
CA ALA A 243 -31.51 -43.71 20.06
C ALA A 243 -32.22 -43.17 21.31
N SER A 244 -32.96 -42.09 21.18
CA SER A 244 -33.68 -41.46 22.28
C SER A 244 -34.97 -40.83 21.78
N THR A 245 -36.04 -40.97 22.58
CA THR A 245 -37.31 -40.28 22.37
C THR A 245 -37.45 -39.05 23.27
N THR A 246 -36.47 -38.78 24.14
CA THR A 246 -36.50 -37.71 25.15
C THR A 246 -35.16 -36.95 25.21
N PRO A 247 -34.68 -36.36 24.10
CA PRO A 247 -33.34 -35.77 23.99
C PRO A 247 -33.05 -34.66 25.01
N GLY A 248 -34.09 -33.96 25.48
CA GLY A 248 -33.97 -32.91 26.49
C GLY A 248 -33.52 -33.41 27.86
N SER A 249 -33.87 -34.64 28.25
CA SER A 249 -33.56 -35.20 29.58
C SER A 249 -32.31 -36.09 29.63
N ASP A 250 -31.76 -36.45 28.46
CA ASP A 250 -30.61 -37.36 28.40
C ASP A 250 -29.33 -36.70 28.93
N THR A 251 -28.67 -37.32 29.89
CA THR A 251 -27.51 -36.72 30.59
C THR A 251 -26.24 -37.54 30.45
N ASN A 252 -26.32 -38.86 30.55
CA ASN A 252 -25.15 -39.76 30.53
C ASN A 252 -25.25 -40.78 29.39
N PHE A 253 -24.16 -40.95 28.66
CA PHE A 253 -24.09 -41.78 27.46
C PHE A 253 -22.86 -42.69 27.54
N ASP A 254 -23.06 -43.92 28.00
CA ASP A 254 -22.02 -44.95 28.03
C ASP A 254 -21.83 -45.55 26.63
N THR A 255 -20.60 -45.58 26.13
CA THR A 255 -20.27 -46.15 24.83
C THR A 255 -20.57 -47.64 24.74
N ALA A 256 -20.58 -48.37 25.87
CA ALA A 256 -20.96 -49.78 25.90
C ALA A 256 -22.47 -50.00 25.64
N LEU A 257 -23.29 -48.97 25.85
CA LEU A 257 -24.74 -48.99 25.64
C LEU A 257 -25.15 -48.27 24.35
N ALA A 258 -24.19 -47.90 23.50
CA ALA A 258 -24.48 -47.25 22.23
C ALA A 258 -25.29 -48.20 21.32
N THR A 259 -26.44 -47.73 20.87
CA THR A 259 -27.31 -48.43 19.91
C THR A 259 -26.69 -48.58 18.52
N GLY A 260 -25.61 -47.85 18.24
CA GLY A 260 -24.83 -47.99 17.01
C GLY A 260 -23.48 -47.29 17.12
N SER A 261 -22.56 -47.68 16.26
CA SER A 261 -21.24 -47.09 16.13
C SER A 261 -20.92 -46.94 14.65
N TYR A 262 -20.41 -45.78 14.27
CA TYR A 262 -20.09 -45.44 12.89
C TYR A 262 -18.71 -44.80 12.84
N SER A 263 -17.94 -45.11 11.79
CA SER A 263 -16.76 -44.30 11.45
C SER A 263 -17.20 -42.84 11.25
N TYR A 264 -16.33 -41.88 11.57
CA TYR A 264 -16.61 -40.44 11.59
C TYR A 264 -17.01 -39.86 10.21
N THR A 265 -18.25 -40.12 9.80
CA THR A 265 -18.76 -39.86 8.44
C THR A 265 -19.96 -38.93 8.41
N PHE A 266 -20.45 -38.55 9.58
CA PHE A 266 -21.48 -37.54 9.74
C PHE A 266 -20.92 -36.18 9.36
N GLN A 267 -21.64 -35.46 8.49
CA GLN A 267 -21.21 -34.16 8.02
C GLN A 267 -21.75 -33.07 8.94
N VAL A 268 -21.03 -32.78 10.02
CA VAL A 268 -21.32 -31.67 10.95
C VAL A 268 -20.11 -30.77 11.04
N ARG A 269 -20.28 -29.50 10.69
CA ARG A 269 -19.24 -28.48 10.77
C ARG A 269 -19.45 -27.56 11.96
N ALA A 270 -18.68 -27.75 13.02
CA ALA A 270 -18.65 -26.81 14.15
C ALA A 270 -17.52 -25.79 13.98
N THR A 271 -17.80 -24.52 14.26
CA THR A 271 -16.84 -23.42 14.29
C THR A 271 -16.79 -22.82 15.68
N ALA A 272 -15.59 -22.75 16.25
CA ALA A 272 -15.32 -22.17 17.55
C ALA A 272 -14.35 -21.00 17.45
N LEU A 273 -14.58 -19.94 18.22
CA LEU A 273 -13.63 -18.85 18.40
C LEU A 273 -12.44 -19.36 19.23
N ARG A 274 -11.20 -19.18 18.75
CA ARG A 274 -9.99 -19.56 19.50
C ARG A 274 -9.51 -18.42 20.41
N GLY A 275 -9.10 -18.80 21.62
CA GLY A 275 -8.61 -17.91 22.66
C GLY A 275 -9.67 -17.73 23.73
N ASN A 276 -9.24 -17.51 24.98
CA ASN A 276 -10.14 -17.14 26.06
C ASN A 276 -11.09 -16.07 25.54
N ALA A 277 -12.40 -16.25 25.74
CA ALA A 277 -13.38 -15.23 25.40
C ALA A 277 -12.83 -13.88 25.86
N LEU A 278 -12.77 -12.90 24.94
CA LEU A 278 -12.39 -11.53 25.29
C LEU A 278 -13.21 -11.14 26.51
N SER A 279 -12.52 -11.05 27.64
CA SER A 279 -13.00 -10.51 28.89
C SER A 279 -13.20 -9.00 28.72
N ILE A 280 -14.16 -8.62 27.89
CA ILE A 280 -14.68 -7.25 27.84
C ILE A 280 -16.06 -7.20 28.51
N ALA A 281 -16.63 -8.35 28.89
CA ALA A 281 -17.90 -8.43 29.62
C ALA A 281 -17.78 -9.00 31.05
N THR A 282 -16.62 -9.48 31.52
CA THR A 282 -16.52 -10.16 32.83
C THR A 282 -15.41 -9.63 33.76
N ASP A 283 -14.53 -8.74 33.29
CA ASP A 283 -13.56 -8.04 34.16
C ASP A 283 -14.20 -6.96 35.06
N ALA A 284 -15.50 -6.72 34.93
CA ALA A 284 -16.22 -5.73 35.73
C ALA A 284 -16.91 -6.29 36.99
N LEU A 285 -16.91 -7.61 37.25
CA LEU A 285 -17.83 -8.14 38.28
C LEU A 285 -17.28 -9.07 39.35
N ASN A 286 -16.10 -9.69 39.27
CA ASN A 286 -15.66 -10.56 40.37
C ASN A 286 -14.15 -10.46 40.62
N THR A 287 -13.81 -9.37 41.28
CA THR A 287 -12.74 -9.31 42.27
C THR A 287 -12.66 -10.57 43.15
N GLN A 288 -11.42 -10.87 43.58
CA GLN A 288 -11.01 -11.64 44.76
C GLN A 288 -10.84 -13.18 44.68
N LEU A 289 -9.70 -13.58 45.27
CA LEU A 289 -9.39 -14.83 46.01
C LEU A 289 -8.59 -15.95 45.30
N ILE A 290 -7.34 -16.11 45.78
CA ILE A 290 -6.66 -17.36 46.21
C ILE A 290 -6.52 -18.46 45.13
N GLY A 291 -5.35 -18.95 44.70
CA GLY A 291 -4.18 -19.40 45.44
C GLY A 291 -3.87 -20.87 45.07
N ILE A 292 -2.63 -21.14 44.61
CA ILE A 292 -1.76 -22.32 44.81
C ILE A 292 -2.34 -23.78 44.83
N ALA A 293 -1.65 -24.64 44.05
CA ALA A 293 -1.34 -26.08 44.25
C ALA A 293 -2.32 -27.21 43.86
N SER A 294 -1.88 -28.05 42.90
CA SER A 294 -1.69 -29.52 43.02
C SER A 294 -1.06 -30.02 41.69
N ARG A 295 -0.05 -30.89 41.56
CA ARG A 295 0.32 -32.10 42.31
C ARG A 295 1.82 -32.40 42.21
N PHE A 296 2.54 -32.18 43.31
CA PHE A 296 3.85 -32.75 43.61
C PHE A 296 3.77 -33.61 44.89
N ASP A 297 2.67 -34.36 45.06
CA ASP A 297 2.51 -35.25 46.21
C ASP A 297 3.09 -36.63 45.91
N ASN A 298 4.42 -36.74 46.05
CA ASN A 298 5.06 -37.95 46.63
C ASN A 298 6.55 -37.78 46.95
N LEU A 299 7.01 -36.55 47.19
CA LEU A 299 8.22 -36.30 47.96
C LEU A 299 7.81 -35.48 49.18
N SER A 300 7.63 -36.17 50.31
CA SER A 300 7.41 -35.54 51.60
C SER A 300 8.56 -34.59 51.89
N THR A 301 8.24 -33.30 51.99
CA THR A 301 9.12 -32.12 51.97
C THR A 301 9.57 -31.70 50.56
N VAL A 302 9.09 -30.53 50.14
CA VAL A 302 9.75 -29.74 49.11
C VAL A 302 11.13 -29.43 49.67
N SER A 303 12.17 -30.15 49.26
CA SER A 303 13.51 -29.63 49.46
C SER A 303 13.66 -28.43 48.53
N ARG A 304 13.24 -27.27 49.03
CA ARG A 304 13.71 -25.95 48.59
C ARG A 304 15.16 -25.71 49.07
N ALA A 305 15.88 -26.76 49.47
CA ALA A 305 17.22 -26.70 50.01
C ALA A 305 18.20 -27.47 49.11
N GLY A 306 19.12 -26.75 48.47
CA GLY A 306 20.55 -27.10 48.48
C GLY A 306 21.05 -28.46 47.99
N ASP A 307 20.38 -29.21 47.11
CA ASP A 307 20.96 -30.45 46.54
C ASP A 307 21.95 -30.14 45.40
N GLY A 308 23.09 -29.53 45.74
CA GLY A 308 24.13 -29.07 44.81
C GLY A 308 24.91 -30.15 44.02
N ASN A 309 24.44 -31.40 44.00
CA ASN A 309 25.20 -32.54 43.43
C ASN A 309 24.46 -33.34 42.35
N ARG A 310 23.37 -32.83 41.77
CA ARG A 310 22.69 -33.51 40.65
C ARG A 310 23.14 -32.97 39.30
N MET A 311 23.52 -33.87 38.40
CA MET A 311 23.85 -33.57 37.01
C MET A 311 22.73 -34.01 36.08
N PHE A 312 22.41 -33.16 35.11
CA PHE A 312 21.37 -33.36 34.11
C PHE A 312 22.01 -33.51 32.74
N MET A 313 21.72 -34.61 32.05
CA MET A 313 22.17 -34.84 30.69
C MET A 313 21.05 -34.54 29.69
N LEU A 314 21.38 -33.81 28.62
CA LEU A 314 20.49 -33.67 27.46
C LEU A 314 20.45 -35.00 26.71
N ASN A 315 19.26 -35.51 26.41
CA ASN A 315 19.14 -36.77 25.68
C ASN A 315 19.39 -36.66 24.18
N THR A 316 19.26 -35.47 23.58
CA THR A 316 19.67 -35.27 22.20
C THR A 316 21.17 -34.99 22.18
N PRO A 317 21.97 -35.84 21.50
CA PRO A 317 23.38 -35.53 21.31
C PRO A 317 23.53 -34.29 20.43
N VAL A 318 24.64 -33.59 20.62
CA VAL A 318 25.13 -32.52 19.76
C VAL A 318 25.11 -33.01 18.32
N LYS A 319 24.49 -32.23 17.43
CA LYS A 319 24.28 -32.63 16.04
C LYS A 319 25.47 -32.31 15.12
N PHE A 320 26.36 -31.41 15.54
CA PHE A 320 27.44 -30.88 14.71
C PHE A 320 28.75 -30.74 15.48
N ASP A 321 29.85 -30.91 14.76
CA ASP A 321 31.17 -30.53 15.27
C ASP A 321 31.24 -29.00 15.45
N GLY A 322 31.82 -28.53 16.55
CA GLY A 322 32.01 -27.11 16.77
C GLY A 322 32.23 -26.73 18.23
N VAL A 323 31.94 -25.47 18.55
CA VAL A 323 31.99 -24.95 19.91
C VAL A 323 30.60 -24.52 20.34
N VAL A 324 30.18 -24.98 21.52
CA VAL A 324 28.96 -24.52 22.20
C VAL A 324 29.27 -23.20 22.88
N THR A 325 28.59 -22.14 22.45
CA THR A 325 28.88 -20.77 22.90
C THR A 325 27.95 -20.26 24.00
N GLY A 326 26.85 -20.97 24.24
CA GLY A 326 25.94 -20.59 25.31
C GLY A 326 24.75 -21.52 25.47
N VAL A 327 24.20 -21.48 26.67
CA VAL A 327 23.05 -22.30 27.10
C VAL A 327 22.12 -21.43 27.93
N THR A 328 20.85 -21.36 27.54
CA THR A 328 19.81 -20.63 28.29
C THR A 328 19.05 -21.58 29.23
N TRP A 329 18.73 -21.19 30.47
CA TRP A 329 17.95 -22.01 31.41
C TRP A 329 17.03 -21.17 32.31
N LEU A 330 16.08 -21.80 33.01
CA LEU A 330 15.23 -21.14 34.00
C LEU A 330 15.81 -21.30 35.41
N ALA A 331 16.18 -20.19 36.04
CA ALA A 331 16.94 -20.19 37.28
C ALA A 331 16.04 -20.36 38.52
N ASN A 332 16.47 -21.23 39.44
CA ASN A 332 15.88 -21.36 40.77
C ASN A 332 16.85 -20.78 41.78
N ASN A 333 16.66 -19.52 42.16
CA ASN A 333 17.54 -18.78 43.06
C ASN A 333 16.77 -18.00 44.12
N ALA A 334 15.81 -18.66 44.78
CA ALA A 334 14.96 -18.04 45.80
C ALA A 334 15.73 -17.35 46.95
N GLY A 335 16.99 -17.75 47.20
CA GLY A 335 17.87 -17.14 48.20
C GLY A 335 18.74 -15.98 47.69
N GLY A 336 18.72 -15.66 46.38
CA GLY A 336 19.47 -14.56 45.77
C GLY A 336 21.00 -14.70 45.79
N GLY A 337 21.53 -15.90 46.07
CA GLY A 337 22.96 -16.17 46.18
C GLY A 337 23.64 -16.47 44.84
N SER A 338 24.98 -16.50 44.83
CA SER A 338 25.75 -16.96 43.66
C SER A 338 25.62 -18.47 43.47
N GLN A 339 25.41 -18.89 42.23
CA GLN A 339 25.26 -20.28 41.83
C GLN A 339 26.39 -20.65 40.86
N THR A 340 27.15 -21.70 41.17
CA THR A 340 28.14 -22.24 40.25
C THR A 340 27.52 -23.31 39.38
N VAL A 341 27.47 -23.07 38.07
CA VAL A 341 27.03 -24.02 37.07
C VAL A 341 28.24 -24.70 36.45
N ARG A 342 28.24 -26.03 36.40
CA ARG A 342 29.24 -26.81 35.66
C ARG A 342 28.59 -27.32 34.39
N ALA A 343 29.22 -27.06 33.25
CA ALA A 343 28.78 -27.51 31.93
C ALA A 343 29.85 -28.45 31.37
N MET A 344 29.43 -29.62 30.89
CA MET A 344 30.32 -30.69 30.44
C MET A 344 29.82 -31.26 29.11
N ALA A 345 30.75 -31.68 28.27
CA ALA A 345 30.47 -32.48 27.08
C ALA A 345 31.05 -33.89 27.29
N TYR A 346 30.26 -34.92 27.05
CA TYR A 346 30.65 -36.32 27.17
C TYR A 346 30.46 -37.05 25.84
N ARG A 347 31.39 -37.93 25.48
CA ARG A 347 31.26 -38.81 24.32
C ARG A 347 30.85 -40.20 24.77
N LEU A 348 29.79 -40.74 24.18
CA LEU A 348 29.41 -42.13 24.42
C LEU A 348 30.29 -43.07 23.57
N SER A 349 30.93 -44.04 24.21
CA SER A 349 31.60 -45.15 23.54
C SER A 349 31.23 -46.45 24.23
N GLY A 350 30.54 -47.35 23.51
CA GLY A 350 29.94 -48.54 24.11
C GLY A 350 28.89 -48.19 25.15
N SER A 351 29.10 -48.59 26.41
CA SER A 351 28.19 -48.33 27.54
C SER A 351 28.71 -47.28 28.52
N THR A 352 29.70 -46.46 28.14
CA THR A 352 30.34 -45.48 29.03
C THR A 352 30.46 -44.12 28.35
N TYR A 353 30.09 -43.07 29.07
CA TYR A 353 30.26 -41.66 28.69
C TYR A 353 31.61 -41.16 29.22
N THR A 354 32.50 -40.69 28.34
CA THR A 354 33.83 -40.15 28.71
C THR A 354 33.86 -38.64 28.49
N LEU A 355 34.41 -37.89 29.46
CA LEU A 355 34.45 -36.43 29.40
C LEU A 355 35.31 -35.95 28.22
N VAL A 356 34.75 -35.04 27.43
CA VAL A 356 35.39 -34.42 26.25
C VAL A 356 35.89 -33.03 26.58
N ASP A 357 35.02 -32.21 27.17
CA ASP A 357 35.33 -30.83 27.55
C ASP A 357 34.45 -30.39 28.72
N SER A 358 34.89 -29.43 29.52
CA SER A 358 34.10 -28.89 30.64
C SER A 358 34.44 -27.46 31.01
N GLN A 359 33.46 -26.75 31.54
CA GLN A 359 33.58 -25.38 32.00
C GLN A 359 32.75 -25.15 33.25
N MET A 360 33.25 -24.34 34.18
CA MET A 360 32.50 -23.87 35.34
C MET A 360 32.25 -22.38 35.24
N VAL A 361 31.02 -21.95 35.49
CA VAL A 361 30.60 -20.56 35.37
C VAL A 361 29.72 -20.22 36.57
N SER A 362 30.10 -19.19 37.34
CA SER A 362 29.32 -18.70 38.46
C SER A 362 28.43 -17.53 38.04
N VAL A 363 27.15 -17.58 38.40
CA VAL A 363 26.14 -16.59 38.04
C VAL A 363 25.25 -16.25 39.24
N ILE A 364 24.61 -15.08 39.23
CA ILE A 364 23.63 -14.68 40.25
C ILE A 364 22.29 -14.38 39.56
N PRO A 365 21.60 -15.40 39.03
CA PRO A 365 20.36 -15.17 38.30
C PRO A 365 19.23 -14.82 39.27
N ALA A 366 18.30 -13.97 38.85
CA ALA A 366 17.09 -13.71 39.63
C ALA A 366 16.17 -14.95 39.62
N ASP A 367 15.50 -15.21 40.74
CA ASP A 367 14.63 -16.38 40.89
C ASP A 367 13.50 -16.41 39.85
N ASN A 368 13.23 -17.58 39.27
CA ASN A 368 12.27 -17.83 38.20
C ASN A 368 12.47 -17.00 36.93
N THR A 369 13.69 -16.52 36.66
CA THR A 369 14.02 -15.83 35.42
C THR A 369 14.81 -16.70 34.46
N VAL A 370 14.73 -16.35 33.18
CA VAL A 370 15.52 -16.98 32.12
C VAL A 370 16.93 -16.42 32.15
N ALA A 371 17.90 -17.26 32.52
CA ALA A 371 19.31 -16.92 32.58
C ALA A 371 20.07 -17.48 31.38
N VAL A 372 21.12 -16.79 30.96
CA VAL A 372 22.00 -17.21 29.84
C VAL A 372 23.38 -17.51 30.37
N LEU A 373 23.89 -18.71 30.06
CA LEU A 373 25.22 -19.17 30.44
C LEU A 373 26.11 -19.01 29.23
N PRO A 374 27.08 -18.10 29.21
CA PRO A 374 28.09 -18.09 28.17
C PRO A 374 28.99 -19.32 28.35
N LEU A 375 29.19 -20.08 27.28
CA LEU A 375 30.00 -21.29 27.28
C LEU A 375 31.04 -21.24 26.16
N TYR A 376 32.03 -22.11 26.24
CA TYR A 376 33.01 -22.34 25.19
C TYR A 376 33.47 -23.80 25.20
N LEU A 377 32.53 -24.72 24.99
CA LEU A 377 32.81 -26.16 25.01
C LEU A 377 33.04 -26.69 23.61
N SER A 378 34.18 -27.31 23.36
CA SER A 378 34.51 -27.97 22.10
C SER A 378 33.85 -29.35 22.03
N VAL A 379 33.05 -29.57 20.99
CA VAL A 379 32.19 -30.75 20.85
C VAL A 379 32.26 -31.34 19.43
N LYS A 380 31.99 -32.63 19.33
CA LYS A 380 31.76 -33.36 18.07
C LYS A 380 30.30 -33.78 17.96
N ALA A 381 29.82 -33.97 16.74
CA ALA A 381 28.52 -34.58 16.50
C ALA A 381 28.46 -35.97 17.20
N GLY A 382 27.41 -36.21 17.98
CA GLY A 382 27.26 -37.41 18.82
C GLY A 382 27.68 -37.23 20.28
N ASP A 383 28.34 -36.14 20.65
CA ASP A 383 28.63 -35.83 22.06
C ASP A 383 27.36 -35.38 22.79
N PHE A 384 27.30 -35.54 24.10
CA PHE A 384 26.16 -35.21 24.93
C PHE A 384 26.54 -34.15 25.95
N LEU A 385 25.64 -33.18 26.15
CA LEU A 385 25.86 -32.10 27.11
C LEU A 385 25.26 -32.46 28.46
N VAL A 386 26.02 -32.20 29.51
CA VAL A 386 25.67 -32.47 30.91
C VAL A 386 25.87 -31.19 31.73
N PHE A 387 24.98 -30.91 32.67
CA PHE A 387 25.03 -29.69 33.49
C PHE A 387 24.74 -29.98 34.97
N SER A 388 25.46 -29.30 35.87
CA SER A 388 25.11 -29.22 37.30
C SER A 388 24.61 -27.81 37.60
N ALA A 389 23.32 -27.61 37.79
CA ALA A 389 22.74 -26.30 38.13
C ALA A 389 21.50 -26.45 39.03
N PRO A 390 21.22 -25.49 39.93
CA PRO A 390 19.94 -25.37 40.60
C PRO A 390 18.89 -24.82 39.61
N LEU A 391 17.96 -25.67 39.17
CA LEU A 391 16.98 -25.37 38.12
C LEU A 391 15.56 -25.38 38.71
N CYS A 392 14.63 -24.62 38.13
CA CYS A 392 13.19 -24.76 38.37
C CYS A 392 12.52 -25.46 37.20
N PHE A 393 11.47 -26.22 37.50
CA PHE A 393 10.71 -27.01 36.54
C PHE A 393 9.38 -26.32 36.26
N ASP A 394 9.07 -26.05 34.99
CA ASP A 394 7.84 -25.37 34.55
C ASP A 394 6.99 -26.28 33.63
N SER A 395 5.68 -26.11 33.69
CA SER A 395 4.70 -26.76 32.82
C SER A 395 4.42 -25.87 31.59
N LEU A 396 5.27 -25.95 30.57
CA LEU A 396 5.06 -25.66 29.12
C LEU A 396 4.31 -24.40 28.62
N VAL A 397 3.72 -23.55 29.47
CA VAL A 397 2.82 -22.47 29.03
C VAL A 397 3.55 -21.13 28.88
N ASN A 398 4.66 -20.90 29.59
CA ASN A 398 5.36 -19.61 29.57
C ASN A 398 6.55 -19.52 28.60
N PHE A 399 6.99 -20.63 28.02
CA PHE A 399 8.16 -20.67 27.11
C PHE A 399 7.73 -21.10 25.70
N GLY A 400 7.60 -20.14 24.77
CA GLY A 400 7.04 -20.32 23.42
C GLY A 400 7.50 -21.56 22.64
N VAL A 401 6.62 -22.17 21.87
CA VAL A 401 6.66 -23.56 21.33
C VAL A 401 7.78 -23.96 20.35
N ASN A 402 8.79 -23.14 20.05
CA ASN A 402 9.65 -23.35 18.87
C ASN A 402 11.09 -23.83 19.10
N PHE A 403 11.49 -24.23 20.32
CA PHE A 403 12.82 -24.83 20.57
C PHE A 403 12.71 -25.93 21.62
N ALA A 404 12.77 -27.20 21.23
CA ALA A 404 12.75 -28.32 22.19
C ALA A 404 13.57 -29.52 21.69
N ASP A 405 14.70 -29.78 22.37
CA ASP A 405 15.21 -31.14 22.56
C ASP A 405 14.59 -31.66 23.87
N ALA A 406 14.11 -32.92 23.90
CA ALA A 406 13.24 -33.40 24.98
C ALA A 406 13.70 -34.72 25.58
N GLY A 407 14.25 -34.69 26.80
CA GLY A 407 14.41 -35.82 27.73
C GLY A 407 15.68 -35.70 28.59
N TYR A 408 15.54 -35.85 29.91
CA TYR A 408 16.66 -35.72 30.86
C TYR A 408 16.84 -37.00 31.64
N SER A 409 18.09 -37.46 31.73
CA SER A 409 18.48 -38.48 32.69
C SER A 409 19.35 -37.83 33.77
N ILE A 410 19.15 -38.27 35.01
CA ILE A 410 19.80 -37.68 36.18
C ILE A 410 20.90 -38.61 36.66
N TYR A 411 22.07 -38.04 36.91
CA TYR A 411 23.18 -38.71 37.59
C TYR A 411 23.57 -37.89 38.82
N SER A 412 23.74 -38.55 39.97
CA SER A 412 24.06 -37.91 41.25
C SER A 412 25.41 -38.41 41.76
N PRO A 413 26.53 -37.80 41.35
CA PRO A 413 27.85 -38.16 41.88
C PRO A 413 28.00 -37.77 43.36
N SER A 414 28.95 -38.40 44.06
CA SER A 414 29.39 -37.94 45.39
C SER A 414 30.18 -36.63 45.30
N ASP A 415 29.98 -35.79 46.28
CA ASP A 415 30.18 -34.34 46.30
C ASP A 415 31.49 -33.82 45.70
N SER A 416 31.34 -32.84 44.78
CA SER A 416 32.31 -31.82 44.33
C SER A 416 33.28 -32.05 43.14
N THR A 417 33.24 -33.19 42.43
CA THR A 417 34.14 -33.42 41.27
C THR A 417 33.42 -33.74 39.94
N ILE A 418 33.95 -33.23 38.82
CA ILE A 418 33.49 -33.57 37.46
C ILE A 418 34.07 -34.96 37.12
N PRO A 419 33.24 -36.00 36.91
CA PRO A 419 33.74 -37.34 36.62
C PRO A 419 34.43 -37.41 35.26
N ALA A 420 35.61 -38.03 35.18
CA ALA A 420 36.26 -38.27 33.89
C ALA A 420 35.48 -39.27 33.00
N SER A 421 34.69 -40.16 33.61
CA SER A 421 33.77 -41.06 32.90
C SER A 421 32.56 -41.43 33.76
N ILE A 422 31.45 -41.78 33.11
CA ILE A 422 30.16 -42.14 33.72
C ILE A 422 29.58 -43.37 32.98
N PRO A 423 29.35 -44.51 33.64
CA PRO A 423 28.62 -45.62 33.02
C PRO A 423 27.20 -45.22 32.61
N ALA A 424 26.73 -45.67 31.45
CA ALA A 424 25.40 -45.31 30.95
C ALA A 424 24.26 -45.78 31.87
N SER A 425 24.47 -46.89 32.59
CA SER A 425 23.55 -47.40 33.61
C SER A 425 23.41 -46.48 34.83
N SER A 426 24.34 -45.55 35.05
CA SER A 426 24.29 -44.60 36.16
C SER A 426 23.26 -43.48 35.95
N PHE A 427 22.78 -43.30 34.71
CA PHE A 427 21.77 -42.32 34.36
C PHE A 427 20.37 -42.93 34.50
N ALA A 428 19.60 -42.50 35.50
CA ALA A 428 18.22 -42.94 35.67
C ALA A 428 17.26 -42.14 34.76
N ALA A 429 16.47 -42.84 33.93
CA ALA A 429 15.43 -42.23 33.12
C ALA A 429 14.18 -41.94 33.98
N GLN A 430 13.70 -40.70 33.99
CA GLN A 430 12.45 -40.37 34.67
C GLN A 430 11.26 -40.77 33.79
N THR A 431 10.42 -41.67 34.27
CA THR A 431 9.20 -42.11 33.58
C THR A 431 7.98 -41.40 34.16
N GLY A 432 7.14 -40.84 33.28
CA GLY A 432 5.79 -40.37 33.64
C GLY A 432 5.57 -38.85 33.74
N SER A 433 6.58 -38.00 33.60
CA SER A 433 6.41 -36.54 33.45
C SER A 433 7.63 -35.99 32.72
N VAL A 434 7.45 -35.26 31.62
CA VAL A 434 8.56 -34.55 30.98
C VAL A 434 8.96 -33.42 31.91
N LEU A 435 10.04 -33.63 32.67
CA LEU A 435 10.67 -32.58 33.46
C LEU A 435 11.32 -31.59 32.47
N CYS A 436 10.61 -30.53 32.08
CA CYS A 436 11.09 -29.58 31.08
C CYS A 436 12.11 -28.62 31.69
N VAL A 437 13.41 -28.85 31.45
CA VAL A 437 14.43 -27.82 31.65
C VAL A 437 14.87 -27.31 30.27
N ARG A 438 14.19 -26.31 29.72
CA ARG A 438 14.50 -25.89 28.35
C ARG A 438 15.90 -25.29 28.27
N PHE A 439 16.76 -25.92 27.47
CA PHE A 439 18.05 -25.39 27.07
C PHE A 439 18.03 -24.99 25.59
N ALA A 440 18.53 -23.79 25.28
CA ALA A 440 18.84 -23.38 23.91
C ALA A 440 20.35 -23.34 23.75
N VAL A 441 20.89 -24.16 22.85
CA VAL A 441 22.34 -24.29 22.62
C VAL A 441 22.70 -23.51 21.37
N SER A 442 23.62 -22.56 21.48
CA SER A 442 24.16 -21.82 20.32
C SER A 442 25.48 -22.42 19.84
N TYR A 443 25.64 -22.52 18.51
CA TYR A 443 26.86 -22.98 17.84
C TYR A 443 27.45 -21.87 16.98
N LEU A 444 28.77 -21.92 16.71
CA LEU A 444 29.38 -21.05 15.68
C LEU A 444 28.79 -21.35 14.29
N ALA A 445 28.50 -20.30 13.53
CA ALA A 445 27.58 -20.26 12.38
C ALA A 445 27.86 -21.21 11.21
N GLY A 446 29.04 -21.84 11.11
CA GLY A 446 29.48 -22.55 9.91
C GLY A 446 28.76 -23.88 9.58
N ASN A 447 28.11 -24.54 10.54
CA ASN A 447 27.54 -25.90 10.33
C ASN A 447 26.01 -25.98 10.43
N ALA A 448 25.32 -24.86 10.70
CA ALA A 448 23.86 -24.81 10.89
C ALA A 448 23.05 -24.94 9.58
N GLU A 449 23.70 -24.85 8.41
CA GLU A 449 23.04 -24.81 7.10
C GLU A 449 22.49 -26.16 6.60
N GLN A 450 22.74 -27.26 7.32
CA GLN A 450 22.37 -28.63 6.92
C GLN A 450 21.03 -29.12 7.50
N ASP A 451 20.42 -28.41 8.47
CA ASP A 451 19.17 -28.85 9.13
C ASP A 451 17.92 -28.22 8.50
N LYS A 452 16.96 -29.06 8.07
CA LYS A 452 15.70 -28.67 7.44
C LYS A 452 14.81 -27.80 8.35
N SER A 453 14.87 -28.00 9.67
CA SER A 453 14.13 -27.21 10.66
C SER A 453 14.74 -25.80 10.84
N VAL A 454 16.06 -25.70 10.82
CA VAL A 454 16.80 -24.42 10.83
C VAL A 454 16.58 -23.67 9.52
N LYS A 455 16.51 -24.36 8.37
CA LYS A 455 16.14 -23.77 7.07
C LYS A 455 14.70 -23.25 7.02
N ASN A 456 13.73 -23.98 7.56
CA ASN A 456 12.36 -23.49 7.66
C ASN A 456 12.25 -22.32 8.64
N ALA A 457 13.04 -22.33 9.72
CA ALA A 457 13.19 -21.18 10.60
C ALA A 457 13.84 -20.01 9.86
N MET A 458 14.86 -20.23 9.02
CA MET A 458 15.54 -19.21 8.22
C MET A 458 14.59 -18.62 7.16
N ILE A 459 13.83 -19.43 6.43
CA ILE A 459 12.76 -18.96 5.52
C ILE A 459 11.68 -18.20 6.31
N SER A 460 11.28 -18.69 7.48
CA SER A 460 10.33 -17.99 8.36
C SER A 460 10.91 -16.72 9.02
N ARG A 461 12.24 -16.61 9.13
CA ARG A 461 12.98 -15.42 9.60
C ARG A 461 13.19 -14.42 8.46
N LEU A 462 13.38 -14.88 7.23
CA LEU A 462 13.34 -14.07 5.99
C LEU A 462 11.95 -13.48 5.76
N LEU A 463 10.90 -14.26 6.05
CA LEU A 463 9.51 -13.79 6.04
C LEU A 463 9.19 -12.77 7.16
N ARG A 464 10.05 -12.64 8.18
CA ARG A 464 9.87 -11.75 9.34
C ARG A 464 10.96 -10.67 9.48
N ASN A 465 11.89 -10.55 8.54
CA ASN A 465 13.09 -9.68 8.65
C ASN A 465 13.92 -9.86 9.94
N ALA A 466 13.94 -11.07 10.52
CA ALA A 466 14.52 -11.28 11.85
C ALA A 466 16.06 -11.43 11.88
N ASP A 467 16.71 -11.69 10.74
CA ASP A 467 18.16 -11.95 10.64
C ASP A 467 18.94 -10.99 9.72
N GLY A 468 18.33 -9.88 9.31
CA GLY A 468 19.02 -8.85 8.51
C GLY A 468 19.48 -9.29 7.11
N LEU A 469 18.80 -10.24 6.46
CA LEU A 469 18.99 -10.51 5.02
C LEU A 469 18.17 -9.50 4.19
N TYR A 470 18.82 -8.63 3.43
CA TYR A 470 18.20 -7.63 2.56
C TYR A 470 18.54 -7.89 1.10
N LEU A 471 17.52 -7.80 0.23
CA LEU A 471 17.69 -7.72 -1.21
C LEU A 471 17.52 -6.27 -1.61
N THR A 472 18.52 -5.70 -2.27
CA THR A 472 18.46 -4.33 -2.76
C THR A 472 18.79 -4.30 -4.23
N ALA A 473 18.14 -3.38 -4.94
CA ALA A 473 18.39 -3.13 -6.35
C ALA A 473 18.30 -1.63 -6.59
N ALA A 474 19.12 -1.11 -7.50
CA ALA A 474 19.06 0.31 -7.87
C ALA A 474 17.78 0.69 -8.62
N ARG A 475 16.98 -0.30 -9.04
CA ARG A 475 15.76 -0.14 -9.82
C ARG A 475 14.65 -1.01 -9.24
N PRO A 476 13.36 -0.60 -9.34
CA PRO A 476 12.24 -1.39 -8.86
C PRO A 476 11.98 -2.60 -9.76
N ILE A 477 11.34 -3.63 -9.21
CA ILE A 477 10.70 -4.68 -10.01
C ILE A 477 9.47 -4.09 -10.70
N ILE A 478 9.28 -4.37 -11.99
CA ILE A 478 8.09 -3.92 -12.73
C ILE A 478 7.16 -5.12 -12.94
N PHE A 479 5.94 -4.99 -12.44
CA PHE A 479 4.89 -6.00 -12.57
C PHE A 479 3.90 -5.57 -13.64
N ASP A 480 4.08 -6.05 -14.87
CA ASP A 480 3.26 -5.69 -16.02
C ASP A 480 2.15 -6.74 -16.25
N ALA A 481 1.15 -6.69 -15.36
CA ALA A 481 0.02 -7.61 -15.38
C ALA A 481 -0.93 -7.38 -16.54
N GLU A 482 -0.81 -6.27 -17.28
CA GLU A 482 -1.76 -5.86 -18.31
C GLU A 482 -1.11 -5.72 -19.71
N GLY A 483 0.20 -5.98 -19.82
CA GLY A 483 0.96 -5.92 -21.08
C GLY A 483 1.19 -4.50 -21.59
N VAL A 484 1.32 -3.53 -20.68
CA VAL A 484 1.40 -2.08 -20.92
C VAL A 484 2.63 -1.69 -21.72
N ASN A 485 3.77 -2.34 -21.51
CA ASN A 485 5.03 -2.03 -22.20
C ASN A 485 5.16 -2.75 -23.55
N GLY A 486 4.05 -2.87 -24.30
CA GLY A 486 4.05 -3.41 -25.67
C GLY A 486 4.41 -4.89 -25.79
N THR A 487 4.30 -5.70 -24.72
CA THR A 487 4.51 -7.15 -24.79
C THR A 487 3.51 -7.92 -23.92
N ALA A 488 3.42 -9.25 -24.11
CA ALA A 488 2.65 -10.15 -23.25
C ALA A 488 2.94 -9.92 -21.75
N ASN A 489 1.95 -10.17 -20.89
CA ASN A 489 2.00 -9.96 -19.44
C ASN A 489 3.30 -10.51 -18.86
N ALA A 490 4.03 -9.72 -18.08
CA ALA A 490 5.39 -10.05 -17.67
C ALA A 490 5.82 -9.40 -16.34
N ILE A 491 6.85 -9.98 -15.71
CA ILE A 491 7.61 -9.36 -14.63
C ILE A 491 9.01 -9.01 -15.13
N TYR A 492 9.45 -7.79 -14.85
CA TYR A 492 10.80 -7.32 -15.11
C TYR A 492 11.56 -7.17 -13.79
N VAL A 493 12.63 -7.94 -13.63
CA VAL A 493 13.48 -7.95 -12.44
C VAL A 493 14.81 -7.28 -12.77
N PRO A 494 15.32 -6.34 -11.95
CA PRO A 494 16.59 -5.67 -12.20
C PRO A 494 17.73 -6.66 -12.42
N ARG A 495 18.53 -6.42 -13.45
CA ARG A 495 19.62 -7.32 -13.85
C ARG A 495 20.75 -7.36 -12.83
N VAL A 496 20.94 -6.29 -12.07
CA VAL A 496 21.94 -6.22 -10.99
C VAL A 496 21.20 -6.06 -9.68
N MET A 497 21.38 -7.00 -8.76
CA MET A 497 20.83 -6.99 -7.42
C MET A 497 21.91 -7.28 -6.40
N ASN A 498 21.81 -6.68 -5.23
CA ASN A 498 22.69 -6.98 -4.11
C ASN A 498 21.88 -7.74 -3.05
N TYR A 499 22.48 -8.78 -2.49
CA TYR A 499 21.98 -9.36 -1.25
C TYR A 499 22.99 -9.09 -0.13
N SER A 500 22.50 -8.67 1.02
CA SER A 500 23.30 -8.54 2.25
C SER A 500 22.66 -9.39 3.33
N SER A 501 23.46 -10.13 4.10
CA SER A 501 23.12 -10.75 5.38
C SER A 501 23.95 -10.10 6.48
N MET A 502 23.68 -10.39 7.75
CA MET A 502 24.55 -9.96 8.86
C MET A 502 26.00 -10.47 8.76
N ALA A 503 26.30 -11.43 7.86
CA ALA A 503 27.62 -12.02 7.67
C ALA A 503 28.28 -11.75 6.30
N GLU A 504 27.53 -11.28 5.30
CA GLU A 504 28.05 -11.15 3.91
C GLU A 504 27.24 -10.14 3.09
N GLN A 505 27.92 -9.34 2.25
CA GLN A 505 27.29 -8.49 1.24
C GLN A 505 27.84 -8.87 -0.15
N ARG A 506 26.96 -9.24 -1.08
CA ARG A 506 27.34 -9.64 -2.45
C ARG A 506 26.46 -9.01 -3.50
N SER A 507 27.09 -8.63 -4.61
CA SER A 507 26.40 -8.24 -5.85
C SER A 507 26.19 -9.46 -6.74
N ILE A 508 24.99 -9.60 -7.27
CA ILE A 508 24.57 -10.65 -8.21
C ILE A 508 24.15 -9.97 -9.51
N THR A 509 24.81 -10.36 -10.60
CA THR A 509 24.38 -10.00 -11.96
C THR A 509 23.60 -11.17 -12.56
N LEU A 510 22.33 -10.95 -12.85
CA LEU A 510 21.44 -11.93 -13.43
C LEU A 510 21.68 -12.16 -14.92
N SER A 511 21.63 -13.43 -15.29
CA SER A 511 21.63 -13.91 -16.67
C SER A 511 20.25 -14.45 -17.08
N ASN A 512 19.98 -14.47 -18.38
CA ASN A 512 18.67 -14.84 -18.93
C ASN A 512 18.54 -16.36 -19.03
N SER A 513 17.80 -17.03 -18.15
CA SER A 513 17.54 -18.48 -18.29
C SER A 513 16.13 -18.86 -18.78
N LEU A 514 15.17 -17.94 -18.73
CA LEU A 514 13.77 -18.19 -19.13
C LEU A 514 13.16 -17.07 -20.01
N ALA A 515 13.98 -16.11 -20.43
CA ALA A 515 13.53 -15.07 -21.34
C ALA A 515 13.49 -15.64 -22.76
N VAL A 516 12.37 -15.49 -23.46
CA VAL A 516 12.37 -15.60 -24.93
C VAL A 516 13.37 -14.57 -25.43
N ASP A 517 14.37 -15.02 -26.18
CA ASP A 517 15.54 -14.23 -26.59
C ASP A 517 15.18 -12.79 -26.99
N ASN A 518 16.01 -11.82 -26.57
CA ASN A 518 16.09 -10.41 -27.03
C ASN A 518 15.81 -9.24 -26.05
N VAL A 519 15.79 -9.41 -24.73
CA VAL A 519 15.81 -8.22 -23.84
C VAL A 519 17.25 -7.68 -23.71
N ARG A 520 17.61 -6.70 -24.53
CA ARG A 520 18.74 -5.79 -24.29
C ARG A 520 18.28 -4.69 -23.33
N GLY A 521 18.83 -4.63 -22.12
CA GLY A 521 18.48 -3.60 -21.14
C GLY A 521 18.87 -3.92 -19.70
N PRO A 522 18.47 -3.07 -18.73
CA PRO A 522 18.82 -3.20 -17.31
C PRO A 522 17.96 -4.21 -16.54
N TYR A 523 17.06 -4.95 -17.21
CA TYR A 523 16.12 -5.89 -16.61
C TYR A 523 16.22 -7.28 -17.25
N THR A 524 15.97 -8.30 -16.43
CA THR A 524 15.65 -9.68 -16.83
C THR A 524 14.13 -9.84 -16.83
N LYS A 525 13.55 -10.43 -17.88
CA LYS A 525 12.10 -10.56 -18.08
C LYS A 525 11.62 -11.98 -17.86
N ILE A 526 10.46 -12.14 -17.21
CA ILE A 526 9.69 -13.39 -17.17
C ILE A 526 8.29 -13.12 -17.73
N THR A 527 7.89 -13.82 -18.78
CA THR A 527 6.53 -13.76 -19.32
C THR A 527 5.59 -14.69 -18.57
N PHE A 528 4.34 -14.26 -18.44
CA PHE A 528 3.26 -15.01 -17.80
C PHE A 528 2.90 -16.28 -18.58
N SER A 529 3.26 -16.36 -19.87
CA SER A 529 3.18 -17.61 -20.66
C SER A 529 3.98 -18.76 -20.04
N ASN A 530 5.02 -18.44 -19.27
CA ASN A 530 5.86 -19.42 -18.56
C ASN A 530 5.29 -19.73 -17.16
N MET A 531 4.13 -19.19 -16.82
CA MET A 531 3.43 -19.35 -15.55
C MET A 531 2.07 -20.00 -15.77
N ASP A 532 1.68 -20.92 -14.88
CA ASP A 532 0.36 -21.57 -14.98
C ASP A 532 -0.64 -20.84 -14.08
N PHE A 533 -1.71 -20.24 -14.64
CA PHE A 533 -2.74 -19.47 -13.90
C PHE A 533 -4.12 -20.16 -13.79
N ARG A 534 -4.24 -21.45 -14.09
CA ARG A 534 -5.54 -22.13 -14.27
C ARG A 534 -6.34 -22.45 -12.99
N ASP A 535 -5.75 -22.42 -11.78
CA ASP A 535 -6.44 -22.74 -10.51
C ASP A 535 -6.06 -21.79 -9.35
N ALA A 536 -7.05 -21.43 -8.52
CA ALA A 536 -6.99 -20.45 -7.44
C ALA A 536 -6.70 -21.04 -6.05
N ARG A 537 -6.93 -22.34 -5.84
CA ARG A 537 -6.96 -22.93 -4.48
C ARG A 537 -5.66 -23.58 -4.02
N THR A 538 -4.68 -23.77 -4.89
CA THR A 538 -3.47 -24.58 -4.62
C THR A 538 -2.17 -24.01 -5.20
N ASN A 539 -2.22 -22.98 -6.03
CA ASN A 539 -1.07 -22.56 -6.83
C ASN A 539 -0.58 -21.15 -6.45
N TYR A 540 0.56 -21.08 -5.78
CA TYR A 540 1.43 -19.91 -5.77
C TYR A 540 2.50 -20.08 -6.86
N ARG A 541 3.07 -18.97 -7.33
CA ARG A 541 4.22 -18.95 -8.21
C ARG A 541 5.34 -18.19 -7.52
N LEU A 542 6.50 -18.80 -7.42
CA LEU A 542 7.66 -18.18 -6.80
C LEU A 542 8.70 -17.86 -7.88
N VAL A 543 9.01 -16.57 -8.02
CA VAL A 543 10.15 -16.07 -8.77
C VAL A 543 11.34 -15.99 -7.83
N TYR A 544 12.45 -16.63 -8.21
CA TYR A 544 13.66 -16.68 -7.39
C TYR A 544 14.93 -16.60 -8.25
N ILE A 545 16.03 -16.14 -7.67
CA ILE A 545 17.37 -16.22 -8.24
C ILE A 545 17.96 -17.56 -7.84
N ASP A 546 18.44 -18.33 -8.81
CA ASP A 546 19.31 -19.47 -8.56
C ASP A 546 20.76 -18.97 -8.43
N LEU A 547 21.30 -19.02 -7.21
CA LEU A 547 22.65 -18.56 -6.86
C LEU A 547 23.78 -19.40 -7.47
N ALA A 548 23.50 -20.64 -7.87
CA ALA A 548 24.53 -21.48 -8.51
C ALA A 548 24.75 -21.06 -9.97
N SER A 549 23.68 -20.62 -10.64
CA SER A 549 23.71 -20.20 -12.05
C SER A 549 23.63 -18.69 -12.26
N ASN A 550 23.34 -17.92 -11.21
CA ASN A 550 22.98 -16.49 -11.29
C ASN A 550 21.87 -16.22 -12.31
N THR A 551 20.84 -17.08 -12.35
CA THR A 551 19.72 -16.96 -13.28
C THR A 551 18.39 -16.81 -12.54
N LEU A 552 17.43 -16.15 -13.17
CA LEU A 552 16.09 -15.98 -12.62
C LEU A 552 15.18 -17.14 -13.04
N LYS A 553 14.53 -17.79 -12.08
CA LYS A 553 13.70 -18.97 -12.28
C LYS A 553 12.31 -18.81 -11.66
N VAL A 554 11.37 -19.64 -12.14
CA VAL A 554 9.98 -19.66 -11.67
C VAL A 554 9.61 -21.08 -11.26
N VAL A 555 8.96 -21.20 -10.10
CA VAL A 555 8.25 -22.43 -9.70
C VAL A 555 6.75 -22.21 -9.87
N ASN A 556 6.08 -23.12 -10.59
CA ASN A 556 4.63 -23.14 -10.75
C ASN A 556 4.00 -24.22 -9.84
N GLY A 557 3.05 -23.83 -8.99
CA GLY A 557 2.21 -24.77 -8.24
C GLY A 557 2.94 -25.54 -7.15
N ILE A 558 2.72 -26.86 -7.09
CA ILE A 558 3.19 -27.80 -6.07
C ILE A 558 4.62 -28.35 -6.34
N SER A 559 5.29 -27.83 -7.38
CA SER A 559 6.60 -28.32 -7.80
C SER A 559 7.65 -28.10 -6.69
N ALA A 560 8.54 -29.07 -6.49
CA ALA A 560 9.55 -28.98 -5.44
C ALA A 560 10.47 -27.76 -5.67
N ILE A 561 10.51 -26.85 -4.70
CA ILE A 561 11.46 -25.74 -4.68
C ILE A 561 12.88 -26.33 -4.53
N PRO A 562 13.88 -25.92 -5.35
CA PRO A 562 15.25 -26.40 -5.20
C PRO A 562 15.76 -26.12 -3.78
N ALA A 563 16.24 -27.17 -3.09
CA ALA A 563 16.55 -27.12 -1.66
C ALA A 563 17.84 -26.34 -1.30
N VAL A 564 18.56 -25.81 -2.30
CA VAL A 564 19.89 -25.19 -2.17
C VAL A 564 20.02 -24.05 -3.19
N ASN A 565 20.77 -22.99 -2.84
CA ASN A 565 21.19 -21.90 -3.74
C ASN A 565 20.05 -21.08 -4.34
N ILE A 566 19.07 -20.64 -3.54
CA ILE A 566 17.99 -19.78 -4.03
C ILE A 566 17.85 -18.49 -3.23
N LEU A 567 17.53 -17.38 -3.90
CA LEU A 567 17.05 -16.14 -3.29
C LEU A 567 15.66 -15.80 -3.82
N PRO A 568 14.61 -15.79 -2.98
CA PRO A 568 13.26 -15.44 -3.43
C PRO A 568 13.18 -13.95 -3.79
N VAL A 569 12.50 -13.62 -4.90
CA VAL A 569 12.37 -12.25 -5.43
C VAL A 569 10.93 -11.76 -5.37
N LEU A 570 9.99 -12.56 -5.89
CA LEU A 570 8.56 -12.23 -5.95
C LEU A 570 7.72 -13.50 -5.82
N GLU A 571 6.64 -13.45 -5.05
CA GLU A 571 5.60 -14.48 -5.05
C GLU A 571 4.30 -13.92 -5.63
N ILE A 572 3.61 -14.74 -6.43
CA ILE A 572 2.36 -14.41 -7.11
C ILE A 572 1.33 -15.48 -6.76
N TYR A 573 0.12 -15.08 -6.38
CA TYR A 573 -0.97 -16.00 -6.02
C TYR A 573 -2.31 -15.50 -6.55
N GLY A 574 -3.25 -16.43 -6.76
CA GLY A 574 -4.56 -16.13 -7.37
C GLY A 574 -4.63 -16.47 -8.87
N ARG A 575 -5.74 -16.06 -9.50
CA ARG A 575 -6.01 -16.24 -10.94
C ARG A 575 -5.50 -15.05 -11.74
N LEU A 576 -5.38 -15.18 -13.06
CA LEU A 576 -4.92 -14.11 -13.95
C LEU A 576 -5.75 -12.82 -13.81
N ASP A 577 -7.07 -12.96 -13.60
CA ASP A 577 -8.07 -11.90 -13.42
C ASP A 577 -8.21 -11.38 -11.99
N ALA A 578 -7.62 -12.05 -11.00
CA ALA A 578 -7.68 -11.70 -9.58
C ALA A 578 -6.34 -12.01 -8.89
N MET A 579 -5.26 -11.49 -9.47
CA MET A 579 -3.89 -11.79 -9.10
C MET A 579 -3.41 -10.88 -7.96
N ASN A 580 -2.79 -11.48 -6.96
CA ASN A 580 -2.07 -10.78 -5.90
C ASN A 580 -0.59 -11.16 -5.95
N TYR A 581 0.28 -10.28 -5.47
CA TYR A 581 1.71 -10.53 -5.43
C TYR A 581 2.38 -9.91 -4.20
N ARG A 582 3.54 -10.43 -3.82
CA ARG A 582 4.40 -9.88 -2.77
C ARG A 582 5.87 -9.97 -3.18
N VAL A 583 6.64 -8.93 -2.85
CA VAL A 583 8.06 -8.81 -3.17
C VAL A 583 8.89 -9.10 -1.91
N PHE A 584 10.02 -9.78 -2.06
CA PHE A 584 10.87 -10.16 -0.94
C PHE A 584 12.00 -9.15 -0.68
N GLY A 585 12.46 -9.08 0.58
CA GLY A 585 13.76 -8.51 0.96
C GLY A 585 13.92 -6.99 0.89
N GLY A 586 12.85 -6.18 0.89
CA GLY A 586 12.96 -4.71 0.83
C GLY A 586 13.13 -4.14 -0.58
N LEU A 587 13.04 -4.98 -1.61
CA LEU A 587 12.96 -4.55 -3.00
C LEU A 587 11.69 -3.74 -3.24
N THR A 588 11.81 -2.64 -3.97
CA THR A 588 10.66 -1.85 -4.43
C THR A 588 10.03 -2.51 -5.66
N SER A 589 8.70 -2.42 -5.78
CA SER A 589 8.00 -2.82 -6.99
C SER A 589 7.04 -1.75 -7.46
N ILE A 590 6.86 -1.67 -8.77
CA ILE A 590 5.86 -0.85 -9.43
C ILE A 590 4.96 -1.78 -10.22
N GLN A 591 3.64 -1.66 -10.04
CA GLN A 591 2.69 -2.31 -10.94
C GLN A 591 2.56 -1.46 -12.20
N ALA A 592 2.93 -2.02 -13.35
CA ALA A 592 2.52 -1.47 -14.63
C ALA A 592 1.02 -1.75 -14.76
N GLN A 593 0.22 -0.71 -14.55
CA GLN A 593 -1.21 -0.73 -14.82
C GLN A 593 -1.41 -0.08 -16.20
N ARG A 594 -2.30 -0.62 -17.03
CA ARG A 594 -2.91 0.26 -18.03
C ARG A 594 -3.64 1.31 -17.21
N PRO A 595 -3.67 2.58 -17.65
CA PRO A 595 -4.52 3.56 -17.03
C PRO A 595 -5.94 2.99 -16.91
N LYS A 596 -6.35 2.62 -15.68
CA LYS A 596 -7.69 2.11 -15.40
C LYS A 596 -8.64 3.21 -15.83
N ASN A 597 -9.38 3.00 -16.92
CA ASN A 597 -10.24 4.00 -17.57
C ASN A 597 -9.61 5.39 -17.53
N ILE A 598 -8.58 5.64 -18.37
CA ILE A 598 -7.74 6.85 -18.44
C ILE A 598 -8.16 7.89 -17.41
N ASP A 599 -7.43 7.96 -16.28
CA ASP A 599 -7.59 9.02 -15.28
C ASP A 599 -7.95 10.30 -16.04
N ALA A 600 -9.21 10.75 -15.94
CA ALA A 600 -9.73 11.76 -16.86
C ALA A 600 -8.90 13.05 -16.80
N VAL A 601 -8.20 13.26 -15.67
CA VAL A 601 -7.25 14.35 -15.46
C VAL A 601 -5.93 14.10 -16.22
N ALA A 602 -5.45 12.86 -16.28
CA ALA A 602 -4.33 12.47 -17.14
C ALA A 602 -4.71 12.46 -18.64
N ASP A 603 -5.91 12.00 -19.01
CA ASP A 603 -6.40 12.08 -20.40
C ASP A 603 -6.47 13.54 -20.86
N LEU A 604 -6.89 14.44 -19.97
CA LEU A 604 -6.92 15.86 -20.25
C LEU A 604 -5.52 16.39 -20.54
N TYR A 605 -4.52 16.02 -19.73
CA TYR A 605 -3.13 16.41 -19.98
C TYR A 605 -2.61 15.85 -21.32
N ASP A 606 -2.89 14.58 -21.62
CA ASP A 606 -2.55 13.98 -22.91
C ASP A 606 -3.26 14.71 -24.05
N ALA A 607 -4.57 14.94 -23.99
CA ALA A 607 -5.30 15.66 -25.05
C ALA A 607 -4.78 17.10 -25.26
N ILE A 608 -4.33 17.77 -24.20
CA ILE A 608 -3.71 19.10 -24.29
C ILE A 608 -2.33 19.00 -24.95
N THR A 609 -1.48 18.06 -24.56
CA THR A 609 -0.06 18.04 -24.95
C THR A 609 0.25 17.18 -26.18
N ASN A 610 -0.58 16.18 -26.47
CA ASN A 610 -0.38 15.22 -27.55
C ASN A 610 -0.69 15.86 -28.91
N PRO A 611 0.29 15.93 -29.84
CA PRO A 611 0.12 16.59 -31.12
C PRO A 611 -0.84 15.84 -32.08
N LEU A 612 -1.21 14.60 -31.79
CA LEU A 612 -2.18 13.80 -32.57
C LEU A 612 -3.63 13.97 -32.10
N ARG A 613 -3.87 14.59 -30.94
CA ARG A 613 -5.21 14.76 -30.36
C ARG A 613 -5.61 16.23 -30.24
N ASP A 614 -6.89 16.51 -30.42
CA ASP A 614 -7.55 17.76 -30.12
C ASP A 614 -8.12 17.73 -28.70
N SER A 615 -8.23 18.91 -28.09
CA SER A 615 -8.83 19.08 -26.78
C SER A 615 -9.93 20.14 -26.83
N HIS A 616 -11.18 19.69 -26.66
CA HIS A 616 -12.35 20.55 -26.63
C HIS A 616 -13.00 20.45 -25.25
N ILE A 617 -12.81 21.49 -24.44
CA ILE A 617 -13.11 21.50 -23.02
C ILE A 617 -14.33 22.36 -22.76
N GLY A 618 -15.35 21.82 -22.09
CA GLY A 618 -16.49 22.58 -21.60
C GLY A 618 -16.48 22.68 -20.07
N HIS A 619 -16.75 23.87 -19.55
CA HIS A 619 -16.94 24.11 -18.12
C HIS A 619 -18.42 24.30 -17.83
N ILE A 620 -18.94 23.47 -16.93
CA ILE A 620 -20.24 23.67 -16.27
C ILE A 620 -19.94 24.19 -14.86
N GLY A 621 -20.49 25.35 -14.50
CA GLY A 621 -20.19 25.94 -13.21
C GLY A 621 -21.12 27.03 -12.76
N ASP A 622 -20.79 27.59 -11.60
CA ASP A 622 -21.56 28.62 -10.91
C ASP A 622 -20.92 30.02 -11.05
N SER A 623 -21.23 30.93 -10.12
CA SER A 623 -20.72 32.30 -10.08
C SER A 623 -19.19 32.40 -9.98
N ILE A 624 -18.55 31.40 -9.40
CA ILE A 624 -17.09 31.36 -9.25
C ILE A 624 -16.43 30.97 -10.59
N ASP A 625 -17.06 30.10 -11.38
CA ASP A 625 -16.58 29.76 -12.73
C ASP A 625 -16.85 30.89 -13.72
N TRP A 626 -18.00 31.56 -13.59
CA TRP A 626 -18.26 32.80 -14.32
C TRP A 626 -17.19 33.86 -13.98
N GLY A 627 -16.83 33.96 -12.70
CA GLY A 627 -15.66 34.73 -12.25
C GLY A 627 -15.94 35.96 -11.40
N VAL A 628 -17.05 35.99 -10.67
CA VAL A 628 -17.42 37.11 -9.77
C VAL A 628 -16.28 37.37 -8.77
N GLY A 629 -16.00 38.63 -8.45
CA GLY A 629 -14.93 39.00 -7.51
C GLY A 629 -13.55 39.22 -8.13
N ALA A 630 -13.33 38.81 -9.39
CA ALA A 630 -12.08 39.07 -10.11
C ALA A 630 -12.00 40.51 -10.64
N THR A 631 -10.78 41.00 -10.83
CA THR A 631 -10.53 42.27 -11.53
C THR A 631 -10.84 42.13 -13.02
N GLY A 632 -11.50 43.14 -13.59
CA GLY A 632 -11.76 43.26 -15.04
C GLY A 632 -12.95 42.43 -15.54
N ILE A 633 -13.85 42.01 -14.66
CA ILE A 633 -15.06 41.30 -15.05
C ILE A 633 -16.04 42.15 -15.86
N ALA A 634 -16.90 41.47 -16.62
CA ALA A 634 -18.05 42.09 -17.29
C ALA A 634 -19.16 42.46 -16.28
N SER A 635 -20.24 43.08 -16.78
CA SER A 635 -21.46 43.26 -15.98
C SER A 635 -21.96 41.90 -15.45
N ILE A 636 -22.31 41.86 -14.17
CA ILE A 636 -22.88 40.68 -13.52
C ILE A 636 -24.37 40.52 -13.77
N ASP A 637 -25.02 41.53 -14.37
CA ASP A 637 -26.44 41.53 -14.71
C ASP A 637 -26.67 41.47 -16.23
N PRO A 638 -27.75 40.81 -16.70
CA PRO A 638 -28.77 40.12 -15.88
C PRO A 638 -28.29 38.75 -15.36
N ARG A 639 -28.85 38.33 -14.22
CA ARG A 639 -28.69 36.99 -13.62
C ARG A 639 -29.97 36.19 -13.80
N SER A 640 -30.35 35.92 -15.06
CA SER A 640 -31.62 35.25 -15.36
C SER A 640 -31.56 33.73 -15.21
N HIS A 641 -30.36 33.18 -14.92
CA HIS A 641 -30.10 31.75 -14.83
C HIS A 641 -30.42 31.05 -16.15
N GLN A 642 -30.02 31.68 -17.26
CA GLN A 642 -30.18 31.17 -18.62
C GLN A 642 -28.85 31.21 -19.35
N LEU A 643 -28.66 30.31 -20.33
CA LEU A 643 -27.44 30.33 -21.15
C LEU A 643 -27.26 31.64 -21.94
N SER A 644 -28.33 32.43 -22.12
CA SER A 644 -28.30 33.78 -22.71
C SER A 644 -27.70 34.86 -21.80
N ASP A 645 -27.47 34.59 -20.52
CA ASP A 645 -26.78 35.54 -19.63
C ASP A 645 -25.38 35.84 -20.16
N ALA A 646 -24.97 37.12 -20.05
CA ALA A 646 -23.68 37.55 -20.57
C ALA A 646 -22.52 36.77 -19.91
N ARG A 647 -21.60 36.23 -20.71
CA ARG A 647 -20.37 35.62 -20.20
C ARG A 647 -19.33 36.68 -19.85
N ASN A 648 -18.44 36.33 -18.94
CA ASN A 648 -17.41 37.23 -18.43
C ASN A 648 -16.31 37.53 -19.46
N ASN A 649 -15.69 38.71 -19.37
CA ASN A 649 -14.59 39.14 -20.23
C ASN A 649 -13.44 38.13 -20.21
N PHE A 650 -12.96 37.74 -21.39
CA PHE A 650 -11.81 36.85 -21.56
C PHE A 650 -10.48 37.38 -20.97
N THR A 651 -10.39 38.67 -20.69
CA THR A 651 -9.20 39.31 -20.11
C THR A 651 -9.20 39.34 -18.58
N SER A 652 -10.33 39.02 -17.93
CA SER A 652 -10.44 39.03 -16.46
C SER A 652 -9.57 37.94 -15.83
N ARG A 653 -9.18 38.15 -14.56
CA ARG A 653 -8.20 37.32 -13.84
C ARG A 653 -8.83 36.11 -13.13
N THR A 654 -9.80 35.48 -13.78
CA THR A 654 -10.53 34.32 -13.23
C THR A 654 -9.74 33.04 -13.45
N TRP A 655 -10.01 32.01 -12.63
CA TRP A 655 -9.30 30.74 -12.76
C TRP A 655 -9.55 30.06 -14.12
N VAL A 656 -10.77 30.17 -14.67
CA VAL A 656 -11.12 29.61 -15.99
C VAL A 656 -10.40 30.35 -17.11
N ASN A 657 -10.25 31.67 -17.03
CA ASN A 657 -9.48 32.44 -18.02
C ASN A 657 -7.97 32.15 -17.95
N LEU A 658 -7.43 31.95 -16.75
CA LEU A 658 -6.05 31.53 -16.55
C LEU A 658 -5.82 30.11 -17.09
N PHE A 659 -6.76 29.20 -16.79
CA PHE A 659 -6.78 27.84 -17.31
C PHE A 659 -6.77 27.83 -18.84
N ARG A 660 -7.71 28.53 -19.48
CA ARG A 660 -7.80 28.67 -20.93
C ARG A 660 -6.48 29.13 -21.56
N LYS A 661 -5.87 30.19 -21.03
CA LYS A 661 -4.59 30.71 -21.55
C LYS A 661 -3.48 29.68 -21.41
N TRP A 662 -3.37 29.06 -20.25
CA TRP A 662 -2.34 28.06 -19.99
C TRP A 662 -2.48 26.82 -20.89
N THR A 663 -3.68 26.27 -21.03
CA THR A 663 -3.92 25.11 -21.88
C THR A 663 -3.76 25.44 -23.37
N ALA A 664 -4.15 26.63 -23.79
CA ALA A 664 -3.93 27.10 -25.16
C ALA A 664 -2.44 27.26 -25.50
N GLU A 665 -1.63 27.73 -24.56
CA GLU A 665 -0.18 27.79 -24.74
C GLU A 665 0.44 26.40 -24.89
N LEU A 666 0.07 25.46 -24.02
CA LEU A 666 0.57 24.08 -24.10
C LEU A 666 0.11 23.35 -25.37
N SER A 667 -1.13 23.58 -25.81
CA SER A 667 -1.72 22.85 -26.94
C SER A 667 -1.36 23.44 -28.30
N CYS A 668 -1.41 24.76 -28.41
CA CYS A 668 -1.36 25.46 -29.70
C CYS A 668 -0.45 26.70 -29.68
N HIS A 669 0.38 26.90 -28.64
CA HIS A 669 1.18 28.12 -28.44
C HIS A 669 0.32 29.40 -28.51
N ALA A 670 -0.95 29.29 -28.06
CA ALA A 670 -1.98 30.32 -28.13
C ALA A 670 -2.18 30.98 -29.52
N LYS A 671 -1.85 30.27 -30.60
CA LYS A 671 -1.96 30.80 -31.98
C LYS A 671 -3.39 30.73 -32.53
N ASN A 672 -3.66 31.65 -33.46
CA ASN A 672 -4.87 31.72 -34.28
C ASN A 672 -6.16 31.65 -33.43
N THR A 673 -6.22 32.49 -32.41
CA THR A 673 -7.36 32.51 -31.47
C THR A 673 -8.61 33.07 -32.14
N VAL A 674 -9.76 32.45 -31.87
CA VAL A 674 -11.10 32.98 -32.17
C VAL A 674 -11.93 32.92 -30.89
N ASP A 675 -12.34 34.10 -30.41
CA ASP A 675 -13.09 34.28 -29.16
C ASP A 675 -14.56 34.63 -29.48
N THR A 676 -15.50 33.87 -28.91
CA THR A 676 -16.94 34.08 -29.02
C THR A 676 -17.51 34.41 -27.64
N GLN A 677 -17.56 35.71 -27.33
CA GLN A 677 -17.92 36.20 -26.00
C GLN A 677 -19.34 35.80 -25.56
N ALA A 678 -20.32 35.73 -26.46
CA ALA A 678 -21.70 35.38 -26.11
C ALA A 678 -21.84 33.98 -25.47
N THR A 679 -21.02 33.03 -25.91
CA THR A 679 -21.01 31.65 -25.41
C THR A 679 -19.86 31.36 -24.46
N GLY A 680 -18.91 32.29 -24.32
CA GLY A 680 -17.70 32.09 -23.51
C GLY A 680 -16.74 31.05 -24.13
N LEU A 681 -16.84 30.83 -25.44
CA LEU A 681 -16.02 29.88 -26.19
C LEU A 681 -14.78 30.56 -26.79
N SER A 682 -13.63 29.96 -26.58
CA SER A 682 -12.39 30.29 -27.29
C SER A 682 -11.85 29.08 -28.01
N THR A 683 -11.45 29.26 -29.26
CA THR A 683 -10.81 28.23 -30.07
C THR A 683 -9.43 28.69 -30.54
N TYR A 684 -8.47 27.77 -30.54
CA TYR A 684 -7.09 27.96 -30.95
C TYR A 684 -6.70 26.86 -31.93
N TYR A 685 -5.80 27.16 -32.85
CA TYR A 685 -5.23 26.13 -33.71
C TYR A 685 -3.80 26.47 -34.13
N ASN A 686 -2.98 25.43 -34.25
CA ASN A 686 -1.60 25.57 -34.72
C ASN A 686 -1.20 24.39 -35.58
N ALA A 687 -0.49 24.66 -36.69
CA ALA A 687 0.12 23.62 -37.49
C ALA A 687 1.29 23.02 -36.70
N VAL A 688 1.29 21.70 -36.53
CA VAL A 688 2.31 20.93 -35.82
C VAL A 688 2.86 19.83 -36.71
N ASN A 689 4.18 19.66 -36.66
CA ASN A 689 4.86 18.51 -37.22
C ASN A 689 4.97 17.44 -36.13
N VAL A 690 4.51 16.23 -36.41
CA VAL A 690 4.56 15.09 -35.49
C VAL A 690 5.69 14.18 -35.93
N GLU A 691 6.76 14.15 -35.13
CA GLU A 691 7.87 13.25 -35.37
C GLU A 691 7.46 11.79 -35.15
N VAL A 692 8.07 10.91 -35.95
CA VAL A 692 7.81 9.46 -35.90
C VAL A 692 8.90 8.69 -35.16
N GLN A 693 9.78 9.40 -34.44
CA GLN A 693 10.97 8.86 -33.76
C GLN A 693 10.62 7.86 -32.64
N ASP A 694 9.50 8.07 -31.95
CA ASP A 694 8.99 7.20 -30.88
C ASP A 694 7.79 6.36 -31.36
N ALA A 695 7.81 5.96 -32.64
CA ALA A 695 6.74 5.24 -33.36
C ALA A 695 5.94 4.26 -32.49
N TRP A 696 6.61 3.47 -31.66
CA TRP A 696 6.01 2.42 -30.85
C TRP A 696 5.00 2.89 -29.80
N LYS A 697 4.96 4.19 -29.45
CA LYS A 697 3.98 4.73 -28.50
C LYS A 697 2.61 4.92 -29.13
N ASP A 698 2.58 5.43 -30.36
CA ASP A 698 1.34 5.85 -31.04
C ASP A 698 1.01 5.00 -32.28
N PHE A 699 2.00 4.27 -32.82
CA PHE A 699 1.88 3.44 -34.02
C PHE A 699 1.89 1.95 -33.65
N THR A 700 0.78 1.29 -33.94
CA THR A 700 0.55 -0.13 -33.71
C THR A 700 0.71 -0.93 -35.01
N PRO A 701 1.70 -1.81 -35.08
CA PRO A 701 1.91 -2.65 -36.26
C PRO A 701 1.09 -3.94 -36.24
N ALA A 702 0.70 -4.43 -37.43
CA ALA A 702 -0.18 -5.58 -37.54
C ALA A 702 0.49 -6.94 -37.26
N ASP A 703 1.81 -7.07 -37.49
CA ASP A 703 2.58 -8.28 -37.17
C ASP A 703 3.78 -7.93 -36.31
N ILE A 704 3.68 -8.23 -35.01
CA ILE A 704 4.70 -7.95 -34.00
C ILE A 704 5.88 -8.94 -34.11
N SER A 705 5.66 -10.11 -34.73
CA SER A 705 6.61 -11.23 -34.76
C SER A 705 7.75 -11.07 -35.78
N SER A 706 7.58 -10.19 -36.76
CA SER A 706 8.54 -10.01 -37.84
C SER A 706 9.66 -9.01 -37.57
N GLY A 707 9.67 -8.39 -36.38
CA GLY A 707 10.43 -7.16 -36.15
C GLY A 707 9.81 -5.99 -36.91
N LEU A 708 10.04 -4.78 -36.41
CA LEU A 708 9.37 -3.57 -36.90
C LEU A 708 10.33 -2.38 -36.97
N LEU A 709 10.19 -1.66 -38.09
CA LEU A 709 10.71 -0.34 -38.40
C LEU A 709 12.25 -0.22 -38.39
N THR A 710 12.87 -0.21 -39.58
CA THR A 710 14.24 0.33 -39.70
C THR A 710 14.19 1.85 -39.58
N GLN A 711 14.63 2.37 -38.43
CA GLN A 711 14.96 3.79 -38.33
C GLN A 711 16.22 4.06 -39.13
N THR A 712 16.05 4.63 -40.33
CA THR A 712 17.20 5.11 -41.10
C THR A 712 17.58 6.50 -40.57
N LYS A 713 18.69 6.59 -39.83
CA LYS A 713 19.34 7.87 -39.53
C LYS A 713 20.03 8.34 -40.79
N ALA A 714 19.60 9.47 -41.36
CA ALA A 714 20.31 10.09 -42.46
C ALA A 714 20.37 11.60 -42.26
N GLU A 715 21.57 12.14 -42.39
CA GLU A 715 21.85 13.58 -42.34
C GLU A 715 20.98 14.39 -43.30
N THR A 716 20.65 13.80 -44.45
CA THR A 716 19.80 14.36 -45.51
C THR A 716 18.35 14.62 -45.06
N ILE A 717 17.82 13.87 -44.08
CA ILE A 717 16.40 13.98 -43.65
C ILE A 717 16.19 15.23 -42.77
N ARG A 718 17.23 15.68 -42.05
CA ARG A 718 17.15 16.88 -41.19
C ARG A 718 16.82 18.14 -41.98
N THR A 719 17.29 18.24 -43.22
CA THR A 719 16.97 19.35 -44.14
C THR A 719 15.48 19.44 -44.47
N PHE A 720 14.73 18.36 -44.29
CA PHE A 720 13.28 18.28 -44.54
C PHE A 720 12.43 18.30 -43.26
N GLY A 721 13.05 18.55 -42.09
CA GLY A 721 12.35 18.75 -40.82
C GLY A 721 12.07 17.48 -40.01
N ALA A 722 12.72 16.36 -40.32
CA ALA A 722 12.64 15.13 -39.53
C ALA A 722 14.00 14.61 -39.09
N ASN A 723 14.05 14.06 -37.87
CA ASN A 723 15.24 13.41 -37.32
C ASN A 723 15.31 11.92 -37.65
N HIS A 724 14.15 11.26 -37.82
CA HIS A 724 14.03 9.83 -38.11
C HIS A 724 12.90 9.58 -39.10
N CYS A 725 12.91 8.41 -39.75
CA CYS A 725 11.83 7.93 -40.57
C CYS A 725 11.43 6.51 -40.17
N ILE A 726 10.19 6.14 -40.47
CA ILE A 726 9.62 4.81 -40.32
C ILE A 726 9.54 4.17 -41.70
N ASP A 727 10.13 2.99 -41.87
CA ASP A 727 9.92 2.15 -43.05
C ASP A 727 8.84 1.10 -42.81
N ILE A 728 7.74 1.19 -43.55
CA ILE A 728 6.70 0.16 -43.62
C ILE A 728 7.06 -0.77 -44.78
N LEU A 729 7.65 -1.92 -44.44
CA LEU A 729 8.18 -2.89 -45.39
C LEU A 729 7.07 -3.56 -46.21
N ALA A 730 7.43 -4.11 -47.37
CA ALA A 730 6.51 -4.85 -48.23
C ALA A 730 5.76 -5.96 -47.47
N GLY A 731 4.44 -6.01 -47.64
CA GLY A 731 3.55 -6.96 -46.98
C GLY A 731 3.25 -6.62 -45.51
N ARG A 732 3.64 -5.44 -45.03
CA ARG A 732 3.44 -4.99 -43.64
C ARG A 732 2.46 -3.83 -43.58
N SER A 733 1.86 -3.65 -42.41
CA SER A 733 1.02 -2.49 -42.13
C SER A 733 1.20 -1.96 -40.71
N VAL A 734 0.90 -0.68 -40.55
CA VAL A 734 0.92 0.06 -39.29
C VAL A 734 -0.36 0.88 -39.17
N SER A 735 -0.88 1.00 -37.95
CA SER A 735 -2.05 1.82 -37.64
C SER A 735 -1.75 2.80 -36.52
N PHE A 736 -2.34 3.99 -36.55
CA PHE A 736 -2.29 4.95 -35.45
C PHE A 736 -3.59 5.75 -35.40
N GLN A 737 -3.83 6.44 -34.29
CA GLN A 737 -5.01 7.28 -34.12
C GLN A 737 -4.64 8.76 -34.16
N PHE A 738 -5.52 9.57 -34.72
CA PHE A 738 -5.44 11.03 -34.66
C PHE A 738 -6.85 11.62 -34.61
N SER A 739 -7.02 12.84 -34.11
CA SER A 739 -8.30 13.52 -34.19
C SER A 739 -8.30 14.69 -35.18
N GLY A 740 -9.49 15.07 -35.60
CA GLY A 740 -9.72 16.28 -36.35
C GLY A 740 -9.86 16.03 -37.86
N PRO A 741 -10.18 17.10 -38.61
CA PRO A 741 -10.76 16.95 -39.94
C PRO A 741 -9.74 16.71 -41.06
N ALA A 742 -8.44 16.75 -40.75
CA ALA A 742 -7.37 16.62 -41.73
C ALA A 742 -6.04 16.22 -41.10
N ILE A 743 -5.21 15.52 -41.88
CA ILE A 743 -3.84 15.15 -41.55
C ILE A 743 -3.03 15.00 -42.84
N SER A 744 -1.75 15.27 -42.79
CA SER A 744 -0.84 15.07 -43.92
C SER A 744 0.27 14.09 -43.56
N LEU A 745 0.59 13.19 -44.48
CA LEU A 745 1.76 12.32 -44.39
C LEU A 745 2.89 12.96 -45.17
N VAL A 746 4.05 13.10 -44.55
CA VAL A 746 5.28 13.47 -45.25
C VAL A 746 6.14 12.23 -45.40
N TYR A 747 6.36 11.78 -46.63
CA TYR A 747 6.99 10.49 -46.95
C TYR A 747 8.03 10.64 -48.07
N ALA A 748 8.92 9.66 -48.20
CA ALA A 748 9.89 9.63 -49.28
C ALA A 748 9.29 8.90 -50.49
N THR A 749 9.31 9.56 -51.64
CA THR A 749 9.00 8.91 -52.91
C THR A 749 10.18 8.01 -53.28
N LEU A 750 9.98 6.69 -53.30
CA LEU A 750 10.98 5.68 -53.65
C LEU A 750 10.56 4.93 -54.93
N GLN A 751 11.46 4.18 -55.57
CA GLN A 751 11.14 3.40 -56.77
C GLN A 751 10.32 2.15 -56.45
N ASN A 752 9.39 1.78 -57.33
CA ASN A 752 8.54 0.58 -57.17
C ASN A 752 7.77 0.54 -55.81
N LEU A 753 7.38 1.69 -55.27
CA LEU A 753 6.57 1.79 -54.07
C LEU A 753 5.11 1.45 -54.41
N ASN A 754 4.45 0.70 -53.54
CA ASN A 754 3.01 0.49 -53.60
C ASN A 754 2.45 0.41 -52.17
N ALA A 755 1.75 1.44 -51.73
CA ALA A 755 1.16 1.52 -50.41
C ALA A 755 -0.28 2.04 -50.46
N SER A 756 -1.16 1.48 -49.63
CA SER A 756 -2.55 1.87 -49.46
C SER A 756 -2.78 2.50 -48.09
N ILE A 757 -3.52 3.59 -48.04
CA ILE A 757 -3.84 4.34 -46.83
C ILE A 757 -5.35 4.23 -46.60
N TYR A 758 -5.70 3.72 -45.43
CA TYR A 758 -7.06 3.54 -44.97
C TYR A 758 -7.36 4.51 -43.83
N ILE A 759 -8.56 5.08 -43.83
CA ILE A 759 -9.12 5.84 -42.71
C ILE A 759 -10.35 5.09 -42.22
N ASP A 760 -10.40 4.78 -40.93
CA ASP A 760 -11.51 4.07 -40.27
C ASP A 760 -11.89 2.76 -40.99
N GLY A 761 -10.87 2.05 -41.50
CA GLY A 761 -11.03 0.79 -42.22
C GLY A 761 -11.40 0.92 -43.70
N VAL A 762 -11.71 2.12 -44.20
CA VAL A 762 -12.05 2.38 -45.60
C VAL A 762 -10.81 2.86 -46.36
N LEU A 763 -10.56 2.31 -47.55
CA LEU A 763 -9.48 2.75 -48.42
C LEU A 763 -9.71 4.22 -48.80
N ASN A 764 -8.80 5.10 -48.40
CA ASN A 764 -8.88 6.53 -48.67
C ASN A 764 -8.08 6.90 -49.92
N THR A 765 -6.84 6.43 -50.01
CA THR A 765 -5.93 6.73 -51.14
C THR A 765 -4.79 5.72 -51.21
N SER A 766 -4.01 5.74 -52.28
CA SER A 766 -2.81 4.90 -52.47
C SER A 766 -1.65 5.71 -53.04
N VAL A 767 -0.43 5.34 -52.67
CA VAL A 767 0.82 5.88 -53.20
C VAL A 767 1.50 4.79 -54.02
N VAL A 768 1.65 5.01 -55.33
CA VAL A 768 2.25 4.05 -56.27
C VAL A 768 3.31 4.75 -57.12
N THR A 769 4.48 4.14 -57.26
CA THR A 769 5.58 4.60 -58.13
C THR A 769 6.14 3.43 -58.93
N ASP A 770 6.75 3.71 -60.08
CA ASP A 770 7.44 2.72 -60.90
C ASP A 770 8.98 2.75 -60.69
N GLY A 771 9.70 1.94 -61.47
CA GLY A 771 11.16 1.85 -61.39
C GLY A 771 11.92 3.03 -61.99
N THR A 772 11.24 4.00 -62.61
CA THR A 772 11.86 5.15 -63.28
C THR A 772 11.88 6.41 -62.42
N VAL A 773 11.12 6.43 -61.31
CA VAL A 773 11.01 7.58 -60.41
C VAL A 773 12.33 7.90 -59.72
N THR A 774 12.69 9.18 -59.65
CA THR A 774 13.84 9.68 -58.89
C THR A 774 13.49 9.74 -57.39
N PRO A 775 14.24 9.04 -56.51
CA PRO A 775 13.97 9.09 -55.08
C PRO A 775 14.02 10.51 -54.51
N THR A 776 12.96 10.93 -53.82
CA THR A 776 12.82 12.30 -53.30
C THR A 776 12.25 12.28 -51.88
N PHE A 777 12.80 13.13 -51.00
CA PHE A 777 12.34 13.31 -49.63
C PHE A 777 11.39 14.51 -49.51
N GLY A 778 10.64 14.59 -48.40
CA GLY A 778 9.68 15.68 -48.16
C GLY A 778 8.38 15.68 -49.00
N THR A 779 8.02 14.59 -49.70
CA THR A 779 6.75 14.53 -50.44
C THR A 779 5.56 14.52 -49.48
N ARG A 780 4.56 15.37 -49.71
CA ARG A 780 3.39 15.53 -48.84
C ARG A 780 2.14 14.93 -49.49
N LEU A 781 1.41 14.11 -48.74
CA LEU A 781 0.10 13.59 -49.06
C LEU A 781 -0.91 14.16 -48.07
N ASP A 782 -1.84 14.99 -48.55
CA ASP A 782 -2.88 15.61 -47.72
C ASP A 782 -4.15 14.76 -47.71
N ILE A 783 -4.66 14.47 -46.51
CA ILE A 783 -5.95 13.82 -46.26
C ILE A 783 -6.83 14.84 -45.56
N SER A 784 -7.99 15.14 -46.13
CA SER A 784 -8.91 16.17 -45.63
C SER A 784 -10.37 15.76 -45.86
N GLY A 785 -11.31 16.55 -45.35
CA GLY A 785 -12.75 16.26 -45.44
C GLY A 785 -13.23 15.23 -44.43
N LEU A 786 -12.45 14.98 -43.37
CA LEU A 786 -12.85 14.12 -42.26
C LEU A 786 -13.70 14.91 -41.26
N THR A 787 -14.43 14.17 -40.41
CA THR A 787 -15.15 14.77 -39.30
C THR A 787 -14.19 15.29 -38.22
N ASP A 788 -14.63 16.21 -37.38
CA ASP A 788 -13.84 16.65 -36.22
C ASP A 788 -14.00 15.64 -35.06
N ALA A 789 -13.44 14.45 -35.26
CA ALA A 789 -13.55 13.30 -34.36
C ALA A 789 -12.24 12.49 -34.33
N MET A 790 -12.18 11.44 -33.51
CA MET A 790 -11.08 10.47 -33.54
C MET A 790 -11.17 9.57 -34.77
N HIS A 791 -10.06 9.39 -35.46
CA HIS A 791 -9.90 8.57 -36.64
C HIS A 791 -8.76 7.56 -36.46
N THR A 792 -8.90 6.38 -37.04
CA THR A 792 -7.83 5.38 -37.13
C THR A 792 -7.27 5.38 -38.55
N MET A 793 -6.01 5.76 -38.70
CA MET A 793 -5.29 5.60 -39.97
C MET A 793 -4.56 4.27 -39.97
N ARG A 794 -4.69 3.51 -41.06
CA ARG A 794 -3.87 2.32 -41.33
C ARG A 794 -3.14 2.48 -42.64
N ILE A 795 -1.84 2.28 -42.63
CA ILE A 795 -0.99 2.32 -43.80
C ILE A 795 -0.47 0.92 -44.08
N GLU A 796 -0.66 0.44 -45.30
CA GLU A 796 -0.30 -0.91 -45.73
C GLU A 796 0.60 -0.84 -46.96
N CYS A 797 1.78 -1.42 -46.87
CA CYS A 797 2.67 -1.58 -48.02
C CYS A 797 2.42 -2.94 -48.67
N ALA A 798 2.15 -2.95 -49.97
CA ALA A 798 1.82 -4.18 -50.70
C ALA A 798 2.97 -5.18 -50.67
N ALA A 799 2.67 -6.48 -50.62
CA ALA A 799 3.70 -7.54 -50.66
C ALA A 799 4.53 -7.51 -51.96
N SER A 800 3.96 -6.96 -53.05
CA SER A 800 4.63 -6.79 -54.33
C SER A 800 5.47 -5.51 -54.44
N ALA A 801 5.51 -4.66 -53.40
CA ALA A 801 6.26 -3.41 -53.45
C ALA A 801 7.77 -3.68 -53.48
N GLY A 802 8.49 -3.02 -54.40
CA GLY A 802 9.95 -3.09 -54.49
C GLY A 802 10.67 -2.19 -53.48
N SER A 803 9.98 -1.17 -52.94
CA SER A 803 10.48 -0.31 -51.86
C SER A 803 9.45 -0.15 -50.74
N PRO A 804 9.89 0.07 -49.48
CA PRO A 804 8.99 0.35 -48.36
C PRO A 804 8.33 1.72 -48.48
N LEU A 805 7.19 1.92 -47.82
CA LEU A 805 6.72 3.28 -47.56
C LEU A 805 7.56 3.88 -46.42
N ARG A 806 8.38 4.86 -46.76
CA ARG A 806 9.22 5.60 -45.81
C ARG A 806 8.51 6.86 -45.32
N LEU A 807 7.88 6.78 -44.16
CA LEU A 807 7.21 7.92 -43.49
C LEU A 807 8.24 8.74 -42.71
N GLN A 808 8.30 10.05 -42.96
CA GLN A 808 9.25 10.97 -42.30
C GLN A 808 8.62 11.67 -41.10
N TYR A 809 7.41 12.21 -41.25
CA TYR A 809 6.64 12.85 -40.17
C TYR A 809 5.19 13.07 -40.63
N LEU A 810 4.33 13.46 -39.69
CA LEU A 810 2.96 13.88 -39.98
C LEU A 810 2.84 15.39 -39.82
N VAL A 811 1.92 16.02 -40.55
CA VAL A 811 1.56 17.43 -40.34
C VAL A 811 0.08 17.52 -40.06
N ARG A 812 -0.30 18.28 -39.04
CA ARG A 812 -1.70 18.45 -38.64
C ARG A 812 -1.93 19.83 -38.04
N ASN A 813 -3.15 20.35 -38.15
CA ASN A 813 -3.57 21.50 -37.37
C ASN A 813 -4.15 21.03 -36.03
N LYS A 814 -3.36 21.06 -34.96
CA LYS A 814 -3.85 20.78 -33.61
C LYS A 814 -4.80 21.89 -33.19
N ARG A 815 -5.98 21.50 -32.72
CA ARG A 815 -7.05 22.39 -32.26
C ARG A 815 -7.24 22.23 -30.76
N HIS A 816 -7.60 23.35 -30.14
CA HIS A 816 -7.91 23.43 -28.73
C HIS A 816 -9.09 24.38 -28.53
N SER A 817 -10.03 24.04 -27.67
CA SER A 817 -11.06 24.98 -27.26
C SER A 817 -11.41 24.87 -25.79
N VAL A 818 -11.78 26.00 -25.21
CA VAL A 818 -12.32 26.09 -23.84
C VAL A 818 -13.59 26.92 -23.90
N MET A 819 -14.68 26.36 -23.40
CA MET A 819 -15.97 27.03 -23.29
C MET A 819 -16.36 27.16 -21.82
N ASN A 820 -16.59 28.40 -21.37
CA ASN A 820 -17.07 28.68 -20.02
C ASN A 820 -18.59 28.89 -19.99
N SER A 821 -19.32 27.89 -19.51
CA SER A 821 -20.77 27.95 -19.30
C SER A 821 -21.14 28.19 -17.84
N GLY A 822 -20.21 28.69 -17.03
CA GLY A 822 -20.49 29.11 -15.66
C GLY A 822 -21.59 30.18 -15.60
N LEU A 823 -22.59 29.99 -14.74
CA LEU A 823 -23.71 30.92 -14.57
C LEU A 823 -23.84 31.36 -13.11
N ILE A 824 -23.94 32.67 -12.91
CA ILE A 824 -23.97 33.28 -11.59
C ILE A 824 -25.19 32.80 -10.80
N GLY A 825 -24.97 32.26 -9.61
CA GLY A 825 -26.03 31.86 -8.68
C GLY A 825 -26.58 30.44 -8.90
N THR A 826 -26.19 29.74 -9.96
CA THR A 826 -26.76 28.42 -10.26
C THR A 826 -26.24 27.32 -9.32
N ASN A 827 -27.11 26.35 -9.00
CA ASN A 827 -26.79 25.14 -8.22
C ASN A 827 -26.98 23.86 -9.06
N THR A 828 -26.65 22.68 -8.51
CA THR A 828 -26.75 21.42 -9.29
C THR A 828 -28.18 21.06 -9.75
N ALA A 829 -29.23 21.51 -9.06
CA ALA A 829 -30.61 21.18 -9.45
C ALA A 829 -31.02 21.87 -10.76
N GLU A 830 -30.49 23.06 -11.02
CA GLU A 830 -30.78 23.82 -12.24
C GLU A 830 -30.11 23.24 -13.49
N TRP A 831 -29.06 22.44 -13.28
CA TRP A 831 -28.34 21.71 -14.32
C TRP A 831 -28.87 20.30 -14.56
N LEU A 832 -29.99 19.90 -13.95
CA LEU A 832 -30.57 18.58 -14.17
C LEU A 832 -30.98 18.35 -15.64
N PRO A 833 -30.87 17.10 -16.14
CA PRO A 833 -31.29 16.77 -17.50
C PRO A 833 -32.77 17.04 -17.73
N GLY A 834 -33.12 17.51 -18.92
CA GLY A 834 -34.49 17.92 -19.28
C GLY A 834 -34.84 19.37 -18.88
N GLY A 835 -33.94 20.08 -18.20
CA GLY A 835 -34.02 21.51 -17.95
C GLY A 835 -33.52 22.37 -19.12
N THR A 836 -33.28 23.66 -18.87
CA THR A 836 -32.84 24.64 -19.89
C THR A 836 -31.32 24.82 -19.97
N LEU A 837 -30.57 24.35 -18.96
CA LEU A 837 -29.11 24.58 -18.88
C LEU A 837 -28.28 23.43 -19.43
N LEU A 838 -28.66 22.17 -19.17
CA LEU A 838 -27.93 21.00 -19.67
C LEU A 838 -28.39 20.61 -21.08
N VAL A 839 -28.17 21.52 -22.02
CA VAL A 839 -28.52 21.40 -23.45
C VAL A 839 -27.25 21.49 -24.33
N PRO A 840 -27.29 21.07 -25.61
CA PRO A 840 -26.10 21.04 -26.46
C PRO A 840 -25.32 22.36 -26.56
N GLU A 841 -26.02 23.50 -26.49
CA GLU A 841 -25.45 24.84 -26.54
C GLU A 841 -24.61 25.20 -25.30
N ALA A 842 -24.67 24.41 -24.23
CA ALA A 842 -23.87 24.61 -23.03
C ALA A 842 -22.42 24.11 -23.17
N LEU A 843 -22.08 23.39 -24.24
CA LEU A 843 -20.77 22.77 -24.43
C LEU A 843 -20.30 22.93 -25.88
N PRO A 844 -18.99 22.77 -26.16
CA PRO A 844 -18.50 22.67 -27.53
C PRO A 844 -19.19 21.50 -28.26
N SER A 845 -19.51 21.68 -29.54
CA SER A 845 -20.19 20.65 -30.35
C SER A 845 -19.42 19.33 -30.47
N ASN A 846 -18.10 19.37 -30.31
CA ASN A 846 -17.16 18.25 -30.35
C ASN A 846 -16.42 18.08 -29.01
N VAL A 847 -17.12 18.32 -27.89
CA VAL A 847 -16.56 18.25 -26.54
C VAL A 847 -15.87 16.91 -26.29
N THR A 848 -14.61 16.98 -25.85
CA THR A 848 -13.82 15.80 -25.42
C THR A 848 -13.77 15.68 -23.90
N HIS A 849 -13.77 16.83 -23.20
CA HIS A 849 -13.69 16.90 -21.74
C HIS A 849 -14.72 17.87 -21.16
N VAL A 850 -15.38 17.48 -20.07
CA VAL A 850 -16.28 18.34 -19.31
C VAL A 850 -15.78 18.48 -17.87
N LEU A 851 -15.52 19.71 -17.45
CA LEU A 851 -15.17 20.07 -16.08
C LEU A 851 -16.44 20.61 -15.41
N ILE A 852 -16.84 20.00 -14.29
CA ILE A 852 -18.05 20.40 -13.55
C ILE A 852 -17.64 20.94 -12.19
N LYS A 853 -17.78 22.25 -11.99
CA LYS A 853 -17.55 22.94 -10.71
C LYS A 853 -18.85 23.56 -10.23
N LEU A 854 -19.71 22.73 -9.67
CA LEU A 854 -20.95 23.10 -9.00
C LEU A 854 -20.88 22.75 -7.52
N GLY A 855 -21.83 23.21 -6.72
CA GLY A 855 -21.91 22.90 -5.29
C GLY A 855 -21.84 24.10 -4.35
N THR A 856 -21.28 25.23 -4.78
CA THR A 856 -21.15 26.41 -3.88
C THR A 856 -22.52 26.88 -3.38
N ASN A 857 -23.48 26.95 -4.30
CA ASN A 857 -24.86 27.36 -4.04
C ASN A 857 -25.71 26.22 -3.47
N ASP A 858 -25.27 24.96 -3.60
CA ASP A 858 -25.96 23.79 -3.04
C ASP A 858 -26.01 23.82 -1.50
N ARG A 859 -25.07 24.55 -0.86
CA ARG A 859 -25.11 24.85 0.57
C ARG A 859 -26.42 25.55 0.99
N GLY A 860 -26.99 26.35 0.09
CA GLY A 860 -28.27 27.04 0.24
C GLY A 860 -29.43 26.38 -0.50
N MET A 861 -29.21 25.24 -1.17
CA MET A 861 -30.23 24.58 -1.99
C MET A 861 -31.23 23.82 -1.09
N ALA A 862 -32.46 24.34 -1.04
CA ALA A 862 -33.59 23.69 -0.41
C ALA A 862 -34.08 22.49 -1.23
N THR A 863 -34.88 21.61 -0.60
CA THR A 863 -35.53 20.50 -1.30
C THR A 863 -36.56 21.05 -2.28
N GLY A 864 -36.60 20.51 -3.50
CA GLY A 864 -37.56 20.89 -4.53
C GLY A 864 -38.19 19.68 -5.21
N PRO A 865 -39.05 19.91 -6.23
CA PRO A 865 -39.72 18.83 -6.95
C PRO A 865 -38.70 17.97 -7.71
N GLY A 866 -38.34 16.82 -7.13
CA GLY A 866 -37.45 15.83 -7.77
C GLY A 866 -35.96 15.93 -7.39
N TYR A 867 -35.58 16.80 -6.47
CA TYR A 867 -34.21 16.89 -5.96
C TYR A 867 -34.16 17.20 -4.46
N MET A 868 -33.14 16.68 -3.78
CA MET A 868 -32.96 16.82 -2.33
C MET A 868 -32.15 18.08 -1.99
N ALA A 869 -32.22 18.54 -0.74
CA ALA A 869 -31.39 19.63 -0.24
C ALA A 869 -29.92 19.22 -0.01
N GLY A 870 -29.03 20.22 -0.02
CA GLY A 870 -27.65 20.10 0.48
C GLY A 870 -26.80 19.00 -0.18
N ALA A 871 -25.84 18.47 0.58
CA ALA A 871 -24.82 17.52 0.10
C ALA A 871 -25.40 16.25 -0.55
N GLN A 872 -26.49 15.71 -0.01
CA GLN A 872 -27.15 14.55 -0.59
C GLN A 872 -27.82 14.90 -1.93
N GLY A 873 -28.43 16.09 -2.03
CA GLY A 873 -28.93 16.65 -3.28
C GLY A 873 -27.84 16.78 -4.33
N THR A 874 -26.72 17.39 -3.98
CA THR A 874 -25.54 17.52 -4.86
C THR A 874 -25.10 16.18 -5.42
N PHE A 875 -24.97 15.14 -4.59
CA PHE A 875 -24.58 13.80 -5.05
C PHE A 875 -25.59 13.21 -6.06
N VAL A 876 -26.88 13.30 -5.75
CA VAL A 876 -27.96 12.75 -6.61
C VAL A 876 -28.01 13.49 -7.95
N ASN A 877 -27.93 14.82 -7.92
CA ASN A 877 -28.00 15.65 -9.12
C ASN A 877 -26.76 15.43 -10.01
N LEU A 878 -25.56 15.36 -9.43
CA LEU A 878 -24.35 15.04 -10.19
C LEU A 878 -24.42 13.67 -10.85
N ASN A 879 -24.99 12.66 -10.19
CA ASN A 879 -25.24 11.35 -10.82
C ASN A 879 -26.15 11.48 -12.06
N ALA A 880 -27.23 12.27 -11.99
CA ALA A 880 -28.10 12.50 -13.13
C ALA A 880 -27.40 13.26 -14.27
N ILE A 881 -26.68 14.33 -13.94
CA ILE A 881 -25.94 15.18 -14.90
C ILE A 881 -24.88 14.35 -15.64
N VAL A 882 -24.03 13.63 -14.90
CA VAL A 882 -22.93 12.84 -15.47
C VAL A 882 -23.44 11.73 -16.38
N ASN A 883 -24.49 11.02 -15.96
CA ASN A 883 -25.08 9.97 -16.79
C ASN A 883 -25.72 10.52 -18.06
N SER A 884 -26.39 11.67 -17.98
CA SER A 884 -26.93 12.35 -19.16
C SER A 884 -25.82 12.77 -20.12
N LEU A 885 -24.73 13.37 -19.62
CA LEU A 885 -23.61 13.80 -20.45
C LEU A 885 -22.93 12.64 -21.17
N ARG A 886 -22.71 11.51 -20.50
CA ARG A 886 -22.14 10.30 -21.13
C ARG A 886 -23.07 9.71 -22.18
N SER A 887 -24.38 9.83 -21.99
CA SER A 887 -25.36 9.39 -22.99
C SER A 887 -25.37 10.31 -24.21
N THR A 888 -25.30 11.63 -24.00
CA THR A 888 -25.33 12.62 -25.09
C THR A 888 -24.02 12.66 -25.87
N TYR A 889 -22.89 12.50 -25.18
CA TYR A 889 -21.54 12.57 -25.75
C TYR A 889 -20.76 11.27 -25.44
N PRO A 890 -20.94 10.22 -26.25
CA PRO A 890 -20.22 8.97 -26.06
C PRO A 890 -18.70 9.18 -26.05
N GLY A 891 -18.03 8.67 -25.02
CA GLY A 891 -16.57 8.78 -24.87
C GLY A 891 -16.07 10.06 -24.21
N VAL A 892 -16.95 11.00 -23.86
CA VAL A 892 -16.55 12.23 -23.16
C VAL A 892 -15.92 11.91 -21.79
N ARG A 893 -14.83 12.60 -21.47
CA ARG A 893 -14.19 12.52 -20.15
C ARG A 893 -14.77 13.58 -19.23
N ILE A 894 -15.15 13.17 -18.02
CA ILE A 894 -15.78 14.07 -17.05
C ILE A 894 -14.89 14.20 -15.82
N ILE A 895 -14.64 15.43 -15.40
CA ILE A 895 -13.87 15.79 -14.21
C ILE A 895 -14.77 16.60 -13.30
N LEU A 896 -15.00 16.11 -12.09
CA LEU A 896 -15.73 16.83 -11.06
C LEU A 896 -14.76 17.62 -10.19
N ILE A 897 -15.06 18.91 -9.99
CA ILE A 897 -14.23 19.84 -9.24
C ILE A 897 -14.99 20.22 -7.98
N ALA A 898 -14.43 19.91 -6.81
CA ALA A 898 -15.03 20.31 -5.54
C ALA A 898 -15.09 21.85 -5.43
N PRO A 899 -16.15 22.43 -4.82
CA PRO A 899 -16.20 23.87 -4.59
C PRO A 899 -15.07 24.32 -3.66
N PRO A 900 -14.62 25.59 -3.76
CA PRO A 900 -13.67 26.13 -2.80
C PRO A 900 -14.29 26.22 -1.39
N TYR A 901 -13.43 26.37 -0.39
CA TYR A 901 -13.83 26.67 0.97
C TYR A 901 -14.67 27.95 0.99
N ALA A 902 -15.69 27.97 1.83
CA ALA A 902 -16.52 29.15 2.07
C ALA A 902 -16.70 29.30 3.58
N PRO A 903 -16.31 30.45 4.19
CA PRO A 903 -16.26 30.63 5.64
C PRO A 903 -17.61 30.51 6.35
N THR A 904 -18.69 30.88 5.67
CA THR A 904 -20.03 30.95 6.26
C THR A 904 -20.91 29.83 5.75
N ASP A 905 -21.34 28.94 6.64
CA ASP A 905 -22.30 27.90 6.30
C ASP A 905 -23.64 28.50 5.85
N SER A 906 -24.37 27.76 5.03
CA SER A 906 -25.72 28.12 4.61
C SER A 906 -26.75 27.16 5.19
N ALA A 907 -28.04 27.42 4.96
CA ALA A 907 -29.15 26.72 5.63
C ALA A 907 -29.16 25.18 5.46
N TYR A 908 -28.48 24.64 4.44
CA TYR A 908 -28.54 23.22 4.06
C TYR A 908 -27.16 22.55 3.97
N GLY A 909 -26.11 23.19 4.47
CA GLY A 909 -24.80 22.54 4.68
C GLY A 909 -23.60 23.47 4.54
N SER A 910 -22.43 22.91 4.88
CA SER A 910 -21.14 23.58 4.75
C SER A 910 -20.46 23.31 3.40
N SER A 911 -19.44 24.12 3.06
CA SER A 911 -18.63 23.88 1.85
C SER A 911 -17.86 22.55 1.93
N ASP A 912 -17.48 22.09 3.12
CA ASP A 912 -16.89 20.77 3.37
C ASP A 912 -17.83 19.62 3.01
N GLU A 913 -19.08 19.68 3.50
CA GLU A 913 -20.08 18.65 3.25
C GLU A 913 -20.35 18.49 1.75
N ILE A 914 -20.46 19.62 1.04
CA ILE A 914 -20.62 19.62 -0.41
C ILE A 914 -19.35 19.07 -1.10
N ALA A 915 -18.15 19.50 -0.72
CA ALA A 915 -16.90 19.00 -1.30
C ALA A 915 -16.76 17.48 -1.12
N ARG A 916 -17.15 16.94 0.04
CA ARG A 916 -17.21 15.49 0.29
C ARG A 916 -18.23 14.79 -0.60
N ALA A 917 -19.39 15.40 -0.87
CA ALA A 917 -20.39 14.85 -1.79
C ALA A 917 -19.88 14.81 -3.25
N VAL A 918 -19.22 15.87 -3.72
CA VAL A 918 -18.60 15.91 -5.05
C VAL A 918 -17.50 14.84 -5.17
N ARG A 919 -16.64 14.70 -4.17
CA ARG A 919 -15.59 13.67 -4.11
C ARG A 919 -16.19 12.26 -4.15
N ARG A 920 -17.27 12.03 -3.41
CA ARG A 920 -18.01 10.76 -3.42
C ARG A 920 -18.62 10.50 -4.81
N ALA A 921 -19.24 11.50 -5.42
CA ALA A 921 -19.81 11.39 -6.77
C ALA A 921 -18.72 11.01 -7.78
N ALA A 922 -17.56 11.68 -7.76
CA ALA A 922 -16.46 11.37 -8.67
C ALA A 922 -15.99 9.93 -8.54
N ARG A 923 -15.88 9.42 -7.30
CA ARG A 923 -15.51 8.02 -7.04
C ARG A 923 -16.56 7.03 -7.52
N VAL A 924 -17.84 7.28 -7.23
CA VAL A 924 -18.93 6.35 -7.59
C VAL A 924 -19.19 6.32 -9.09
N LEU A 925 -19.03 7.47 -9.75
CA LEU A 925 -19.30 7.65 -11.18
C LEU A 925 -18.07 7.41 -12.04
N GLU A 926 -16.91 7.11 -11.45
CA GLU A 926 -15.64 6.95 -12.17
C GLU A 926 -15.31 8.20 -13.02
N CYS A 927 -15.40 9.38 -12.41
CA CYS A 927 -14.98 10.64 -13.00
C CYS A 927 -13.57 11.02 -12.49
N GLY A 928 -12.88 11.89 -13.23
CA GLY A 928 -11.73 12.61 -12.68
C GLY A 928 -12.16 13.51 -11.51
N PHE A 929 -11.24 13.80 -10.61
CA PHE A 929 -11.52 14.63 -9.43
C PHE A 929 -10.42 15.67 -9.21
N ILE A 930 -10.81 16.93 -8.99
CA ILE A 930 -9.91 18.00 -8.58
C ILE A 930 -10.47 18.66 -7.32
N ASP A 931 -9.61 18.89 -6.33
CA ASP A 931 -9.97 19.48 -5.05
C ASP A 931 -9.59 20.97 -4.99
N LEU A 932 -10.60 21.86 -4.94
CA LEU A 932 -10.38 23.28 -4.67
C LEU A 932 -10.69 23.67 -3.22
N TYR A 933 -11.33 22.79 -2.44
CA TYR A 933 -11.66 23.04 -1.06
C TYR A 933 -10.39 23.13 -0.22
N SER A 934 -9.55 22.08 -0.27
CA SER A 934 -8.33 21.99 0.53
C SER A 934 -7.35 23.17 0.34
N PRO A 935 -6.96 23.56 -0.89
CA PRO A 935 -6.02 24.67 -1.09
C PRO A 935 -6.60 26.05 -0.73
N THR A 936 -7.93 26.23 -0.73
CA THR A 936 -8.55 27.50 -0.33
C THR A 936 -8.84 27.56 1.17
N LEU A 937 -9.08 26.43 1.83
CA LEU A 937 -9.08 26.32 3.28
C LEU A 937 -7.71 26.69 3.86
N GLU A 938 -6.63 26.31 3.19
CA GLU A 938 -5.27 26.68 3.61
C GLU A 938 -5.07 28.21 3.63
N LEU A 939 -5.60 28.94 2.62
CA LEU A 939 -5.56 30.41 2.61
C LEU A 939 -6.30 30.99 3.82
N GLU A 940 -7.47 30.42 4.15
CA GLU A 940 -8.24 30.84 5.32
C GLU A 940 -7.44 30.60 6.62
N MET A 941 -6.84 29.42 6.77
CA MET A 941 -6.03 29.06 7.94
C MET A 941 -4.82 29.98 8.11
N GLN A 942 -4.30 30.52 7.02
CA GLN A 942 -3.20 31.49 7.00
C GLN A 942 -3.66 32.94 7.28
N GLY A 943 -4.98 33.19 7.36
CA GLY A 943 -5.55 34.52 7.54
C GLY A 943 -5.42 35.41 6.31
N GLU A 944 -5.25 34.82 5.12
CA GLU A 944 -5.07 35.55 3.88
C GLU A 944 -6.37 36.21 3.41
N THR A 945 -6.29 37.40 2.80
CA THR A 945 -7.46 38.04 2.19
C THR A 945 -7.62 37.56 0.75
N TRP A 946 -8.41 36.50 0.56
CA TRP A 946 -8.55 35.81 -0.73
C TRP A 946 -9.97 35.83 -1.31
N LEU A 947 -10.94 36.31 -0.54
CA LEU A 947 -12.35 36.52 -0.94
C LEU A 947 -12.63 38.02 -1.14
N SER A 948 -13.57 38.34 -2.03
CA SER A 948 -14.00 39.71 -2.33
C SER A 948 -15.24 40.15 -1.55
N ASP A 949 -16.16 39.22 -1.29
CA ASP A 949 -17.45 39.48 -0.63
C ASP A 949 -17.81 38.40 0.41
N GLY A 950 -16.81 37.64 0.88
CA GLY A 950 -17.01 36.53 1.81
C GLY A 950 -17.47 35.23 1.17
N LEU A 951 -17.63 35.19 -0.17
CA LEU A 951 -17.94 33.97 -0.92
C LEU A 951 -17.13 33.82 -2.21
N HIS A 952 -17.01 34.90 -2.99
CA HIS A 952 -16.36 34.89 -4.29
C HIS A 952 -14.86 35.20 -4.17
N PRO A 953 -13.98 34.37 -4.78
CA PRO A 953 -12.54 34.64 -4.78
C PRO A 953 -12.19 36.00 -5.40
N ASN A 954 -11.17 36.66 -4.86
CA ASN A 954 -10.51 37.78 -5.52
C ASN A 954 -9.41 37.28 -6.48
N ASP A 955 -8.62 38.18 -7.08
CA ASP A 955 -7.52 37.81 -7.99
C ASP A 955 -6.52 36.81 -7.38
N TYR A 956 -6.25 36.91 -6.09
CA TYR A 956 -5.35 36.00 -5.38
C TYR A 956 -6.00 34.63 -5.20
N GLY A 957 -7.25 34.58 -4.72
CA GLY A 957 -8.03 33.35 -4.60
C GLY A 957 -8.16 32.59 -5.93
N TYR A 958 -8.50 33.29 -7.02
CA TYR A 958 -8.58 32.68 -8.35
C TYR A 958 -7.24 32.16 -8.86
N ARG A 959 -6.14 32.85 -8.57
CA ARG A 959 -4.80 32.35 -8.89
C ARG A 959 -4.49 31.06 -8.14
N THR A 960 -4.82 30.98 -6.86
CA THR A 960 -4.63 29.76 -6.06
C THR A 960 -5.44 28.59 -6.60
N MET A 961 -6.72 28.82 -6.94
CA MET A 961 -7.55 27.80 -7.58
C MET A 961 -6.96 27.33 -8.91
N PHE A 962 -6.55 28.25 -9.79
CA PHE A 962 -5.89 27.89 -11.05
C PHE A 962 -4.63 27.06 -10.81
N LYS A 963 -3.81 27.41 -9.81
CA LYS A 963 -2.60 26.66 -9.47
C LYS A 963 -2.91 25.25 -8.98
N ALA A 964 -3.97 25.06 -8.21
CA ALA A 964 -4.42 23.73 -7.79
C ALA A 964 -4.87 22.88 -8.99
N VAL A 965 -5.66 23.45 -9.92
CA VAL A 965 -6.07 22.77 -11.16
C VAL A 965 -4.86 22.41 -12.03
N GLN A 966 -3.94 23.37 -12.24
CA GLN A 966 -2.71 23.17 -12.99
C GLN A 966 -1.87 22.03 -12.39
N ALA A 967 -1.68 22.02 -11.07
CA ALA A 967 -0.89 21.01 -10.38
C ALA A 967 -1.54 19.61 -10.50
N ALA A 968 -2.87 19.53 -10.35
CA ALA A 968 -3.59 18.26 -10.52
C ALA A 968 -3.41 17.68 -11.92
N ILE A 969 -3.56 18.51 -12.96
CA ILE A 969 -3.44 18.09 -14.36
C ILE A 969 -2.00 17.64 -14.70
N VAL A 970 -1.00 18.44 -14.33
CA VAL A 970 0.41 18.09 -14.59
C VAL A 970 0.83 16.85 -13.80
N SER A 971 0.43 16.74 -12.53
CA SER A 971 0.76 15.58 -11.71
C SER A 971 0.10 14.29 -12.20
N ALA A 972 -1.09 14.36 -12.80
CA ALA A 972 -1.76 13.17 -13.35
C ALA A 972 -1.09 12.72 -14.65
N GLY A 973 -0.73 13.65 -15.53
CA GLY A 973 -0.14 13.34 -16.84
C GLY A 973 1.33 12.94 -16.85
N THR A 974 2.03 13.06 -15.71
CA THR A 974 3.45 12.69 -15.56
C THR A 974 3.67 11.34 -14.86
N ARG A 975 2.60 10.63 -14.53
CA ARG A 975 2.62 9.34 -13.82
C ARG A 975 2.79 8.13 -14.72
#